data_AF-A0A146G951-F1
#
_entry.id   AF-A0A146G951-F1
#
_cell.length_a   1.000
_cell.length_b   1.000
_cell.length_c   1.000
_cell.angle_alpha   90.00
_cell.angle_beta   90.00
_cell.angle_gamma   90.00
#
_symmetry.space_group_name_H-M   'P 1'
#
loop_
_entity.id
_entity.type
_entity.pdbx_description
1 polymer ?
#
loop_
_entity_poly.entity_id
_entity_poly.type
_entity_poly.pdbx_seq_one_letter_code
_entity_poly.pdbx_strand_id
1 'polypeptide(L)'
;MLALSQAGAQTNVDWKDNTTGSWFDPANWWNGYIPTSAYNAAIDNNGDASVPHNTGVPGSASTLNVGIDGKGTLRIVSAGGIVATIAYLGNNASGDGTLIVNGGESYLTLSSNISVGERGTALLDINAGGVVSNAYGKVGVFSGSRGKVSVAGETSAWNNSGDVLVGESGTGILNVSSAATVKSTQGFLGYNGTGDGTVSVDGIGSIWKLRSYLFVGYFGTARLDITAGGKVATDETSTSASSASVGHLGGSNGDVSVTGVGSTWAIKDDLSVGEQGTGTLTISNKGTVSNSYGTIGNYASGSGTVTINGVGSTWTNRNDLIVGKSGTGNLTVREGGTVKSSSGYVGYGATNTSAATINGTGSRWENTASLHVGYQGAGTLNIEAGGTVTSVDGSIGEDNGTMEGVVNISGVGSAWNASGDLSIGEAGKGILNIREGGAVDSSNASLGVLSAGNGEVNLSGADTLWTIRSSLYVGRSGLGKVNINTGATATAATATIGEQLSSFTSEVNVSGDGSLWEVSSSVIIGDAGMGKLNITSGGQSSAASAILGNAVGSSGELNINNIGSSWQVTGTLTIGNLGVGALGMQGGEVASGAAMLGAQAGSSGTANVSSGIWNTDSLIVGGAGSGTINLSGDGVVKIGATGNGTVTLAEAEGSVGTLVIGQGDTAGALQASSVTGGLGTASVNFNHSVTVNFAPTLAGNLSVTKSGTGRLVFDYENTYTGLTTVADGTLKVGNSSGSATGSGKVIVDRLGTLVGDGKVAGEVEISGTISPGDSSVATLSTGSQTWKNEGVYDWEIQSLNGPTGSTWDLLKIDGNLTIESTLENPFTIAISTLTLEGQAGLLQGFSDTQNYSWTILSVTGSIGPWSLGQIVLDVSGFANDHLSGTFSLIQDEKDLNLVYTVPEPSSWIMLLLGALGLALPLWRTRNQTAAGGSNKRLS
;
A
#
# COMPACT_ATOMS: atom_id res chain seq x y z
N MET A 1 45.07 60.98 -50.15
CA MET A 1 44.31 61.34 -51.37
C MET A 1 43.56 60.09 -51.79
N LEU A 2 42.24 59.96 -51.71
CA LEU A 2 41.17 60.89 -52.05
C LEU A 2 40.11 61.00 -50.93
N ALA A 3 39.48 62.18 -50.88
CA ALA A 3 38.50 62.60 -49.91
C ALA A 3 37.13 61.91 -50.13
N LEU A 4 36.59 61.34 -49.05
CA LEU A 4 35.15 61.25 -48.83
C LEU A 4 34.75 62.41 -47.91
N SER A 5 33.75 63.16 -48.35
CA SER A 5 33.20 64.33 -47.70
C SER A 5 32.79 64.04 -46.26
N GLN A 6 33.41 64.76 -45.31
CA GLN A 6 32.88 64.91 -43.95
C GLN A 6 31.45 65.46 -44.02
N ALA A 7 30.50 64.74 -43.43
CA ALA A 7 29.30 65.38 -42.90
C ALA A 7 29.77 66.51 -41.97
N GLY A 8 29.24 67.73 -42.14
CA GLY A 8 29.66 68.88 -41.34
C GLY A 8 29.56 68.55 -39.85
N ALA A 9 30.69 68.62 -39.14
CA ALA A 9 30.73 68.41 -37.70
C ALA A 9 29.86 69.48 -37.03
N GLN A 10 28.80 69.07 -36.33
CA GLN A 10 28.07 70.00 -35.47
C GLN A 10 29.02 70.53 -34.40
N THR A 11 29.05 71.85 -34.22
CA THR A 11 29.97 72.49 -33.28
C THR A 11 29.47 72.34 -31.85
N ASN A 12 30.36 71.95 -30.93
CA ASN A 12 30.09 71.99 -29.50
C ASN A 12 29.99 73.45 -29.04
N VAL A 13 29.02 73.70 -28.17
CA VAL A 13 28.86 74.94 -27.42
C VAL A 13 29.04 74.55 -25.95
N ASP A 14 30.22 74.86 -25.42
CA ASP A 14 30.63 74.43 -24.09
C ASP A 14 30.25 75.47 -23.03
N TRP A 15 29.84 75.00 -21.85
CA TRP A 15 29.58 75.85 -20.69
C TRP A 15 30.89 76.51 -20.23
N LYS A 16 30.84 77.83 -19.99
CA LYS A 16 32.05 78.65 -19.91
C LYS A 16 32.81 78.51 -18.59
N ASP A 17 32.12 78.66 -17.46
CA ASP A 17 32.72 78.78 -16.13
C ASP A 17 32.11 77.78 -15.13
N ASN A 18 32.78 77.53 -13.99
CA ASN A 18 32.34 76.58 -12.96
C ASN A 18 31.25 77.14 -12.00
N THR A 19 30.54 78.18 -12.43
CA THR A 19 29.51 78.88 -11.64
C THR A 19 28.10 78.46 -12.03
N THR A 20 27.15 78.67 -11.13
CA THR A 20 25.72 78.54 -11.44
C THR A 20 25.27 79.68 -12.35
N GLY A 21 24.58 79.37 -13.45
CA GLY A 21 24.13 80.36 -14.42
C GLY A 21 22.92 79.92 -15.23
N SER A 22 22.19 80.87 -15.81
CA SER A 22 21.03 80.58 -16.68
C SER A 22 21.48 80.05 -18.04
N TRP A 23 20.85 78.97 -18.52
CA TRP A 23 21.05 78.42 -19.87
C TRP A 23 20.80 79.46 -20.97
N PHE A 24 19.86 80.38 -20.74
CA PHE A 24 19.45 81.38 -21.70
C PHE A 24 20.32 82.64 -21.70
N ASP A 25 21.34 82.73 -20.85
CA ASP A 25 22.30 83.82 -20.87
C ASP A 25 23.51 83.43 -21.75
N PRO A 26 23.71 84.11 -22.89
CA PRO A 26 24.82 83.81 -23.80
C PRO A 26 26.20 83.98 -23.14
N ALA A 27 26.33 84.77 -22.07
CA ALA A 27 27.59 84.97 -21.36
C ALA A 27 28.12 83.68 -20.69
N ASN A 28 27.22 82.73 -20.42
CA ASN A 28 27.54 81.44 -19.81
C ASN A 28 28.04 80.40 -20.80
N TRP A 29 28.03 80.67 -22.11
CA TRP A 29 28.47 79.76 -23.16
C TRP A 29 29.73 80.27 -23.87
N TRP A 30 30.67 79.37 -24.16
CA TRP A 30 31.83 79.69 -24.99
C TRP A 30 31.39 80.24 -26.36
N ASN A 31 32.02 81.33 -26.80
CA ASN A 31 31.68 82.11 -28.00
C ASN A 31 30.34 82.86 -27.98
N GLY A 32 29.62 82.90 -26.85
CA GLY A 32 28.42 83.73 -26.69
C GLY A 32 27.16 83.19 -27.38
N TYR A 33 27.16 81.93 -27.82
CA TYR A 33 26.02 81.31 -28.48
C TYR A 33 25.20 80.49 -27.49
N ILE A 34 23.90 80.77 -27.39
CA ILE A 34 22.97 79.86 -26.69
C ILE A 34 22.79 78.62 -27.59
N PRO A 35 22.92 77.40 -27.05
CA PRO A 35 22.70 76.19 -27.84
C PRO A 35 21.31 76.17 -28.49
N THR A 36 21.27 75.65 -29.71
CA THR A 36 20.06 75.40 -30.50
C THR A 36 20.07 73.96 -31.00
N SER A 37 19.02 73.50 -31.67
CA SER A 37 18.98 72.16 -32.28
C SER A 37 20.09 71.86 -33.31
N ALA A 38 20.84 72.87 -33.75
CA ALA A 38 22.00 72.70 -34.63
C ALA A 38 23.33 72.41 -33.88
N TYR A 39 23.35 72.60 -32.55
CA TYR A 39 24.57 72.59 -31.74
C TYR A 39 24.53 71.49 -30.68
N ASN A 40 25.70 70.93 -30.35
CA ASN A 40 25.82 70.12 -29.14
C ASN A 40 26.03 71.04 -27.93
N ALA A 41 25.28 70.84 -26.86
CA ALA A 41 25.50 71.53 -25.60
C ALA A 41 26.35 70.65 -24.68
N ALA A 42 27.44 71.20 -24.12
CA ALA A 42 28.31 70.46 -23.22
C ALA A 42 28.54 71.20 -21.90
N ILE A 43 28.31 70.52 -20.78
CA ILE A 43 28.53 71.05 -19.42
C ILE A 43 29.53 70.10 -18.74
N ASP A 44 30.81 70.48 -18.69
CA ASP A 44 31.91 69.56 -18.30
C ASP A 44 32.98 70.17 -17.37
N ASN A 45 32.80 71.39 -16.89
CA ASN A 45 33.83 72.17 -16.18
C ASN A 45 33.54 72.39 -14.68
N ASN A 46 32.80 71.50 -14.03
CA ASN A 46 32.11 71.70 -12.73
C ASN A 46 30.95 72.73 -12.78
N GLY A 47 30.54 73.16 -13.97
CA GLY A 47 29.45 74.11 -14.16
C GLY A 47 28.09 73.61 -13.71
N ASP A 48 27.23 74.56 -13.35
CA ASP A 48 25.86 74.35 -12.89
C ASP A 48 24.88 75.17 -13.74
N ALA A 49 24.46 74.59 -14.86
CA ALA A 49 23.55 75.24 -15.78
C ALA A 49 22.10 75.10 -15.29
N SER A 50 21.39 76.22 -15.11
CA SER A 50 19.99 76.25 -14.69
C SER A 50 19.09 76.65 -15.87
N VAL A 51 17.98 75.94 -16.06
CA VAL A 51 16.92 76.23 -17.03
C VAL A 51 15.64 76.57 -16.26
N PRO A 52 15.42 77.84 -15.90
CA PRO A 52 14.18 78.29 -15.26
C PRO A 52 13.04 78.43 -16.27
N HIS A 53 11.82 78.76 -15.80
CA HIS A 53 10.71 79.17 -16.68
C HIS A 53 11.17 80.25 -17.65
N ASN A 54 10.83 80.09 -18.93
CA ASN A 54 11.01 81.12 -19.93
C ASN A 54 9.72 81.21 -20.76
N THR A 55 9.14 82.39 -20.88
CA THR A 55 7.89 82.64 -21.62
C THR A 55 8.05 82.53 -23.15
N GLY A 56 9.23 82.11 -23.62
CA GLY A 56 9.61 81.96 -25.04
C GLY A 56 9.80 80.50 -25.49
N VAL A 57 10.80 80.26 -26.33
CA VAL A 57 11.16 78.93 -26.86
C VAL A 57 11.94 78.14 -25.80
N PRO A 58 11.69 76.83 -25.60
CA PRO A 58 12.49 76.00 -24.69
C PRO A 58 13.97 76.00 -25.07
N GLY A 59 14.85 75.66 -24.13
CA GLY A 59 16.24 75.37 -24.43
C GLY A 59 16.31 74.25 -25.48
N SER A 60 17.26 74.31 -26.41
CA SER A 60 17.40 73.24 -27.40
C SER A 60 18.84 72.88 -27.67
N ALA A 61 19.07 71.62 -28.02
CA ALA A 61 20.37 71.10 -28.42
C ALA A 61 20.17 69.96 -29.42
N SER A 62 21.18 69.67 -30.23
CA SER A 62 21.26 68.39 -30.93
C SER A 62 21.60 67.28 -29.94
N THR A 63 22.81 67.32 -29.39
CA THR A 63 23.26 66.44 -28.31
C THR A 63 23.40 67.23 -27.02
N LEU A 64 22.89 66.68 -25.91
CA LEU A 64 23.11 67.20 -24.58
C LEU A 64 24.16 66.35 -23.86
N ASN A 65 25.33 66.93 -23.58
CA ASN A 65 26.41 66.27 -22.84
C ASN A 65 26.57 66.91 -21.45
N VAL A 66 26.47 66.11 -20.39
CA VAL A 66 26.67 66.57 -19.00
C VAL A 66 27.70 65.68 -18.32
N GLY A 67 28.85 66.25 -17.96
CA GLY A 67 30.01 65.52 -17.46
C GLY A 67 30.61 64.60 -18.53
N ILE A 68 31.43 65.14 -19.42
CA ILE A 68 32.15 64.39 -20.46
C ILE A 68 33.40 63.74 -19.85
N ASP A 69 34.42 64.53 -19.50
CA ASP A 69 35.68 64.07 -18.90
C ASP A 69 35.83 64.51 -17.42
N GLY A 70 34.93 65.37 -16.95
CA GLY A 70 34.85 65.85 -15.58
C GLY A 70 33.42 65.96 -15.08
N LYS A 71 33.21 66.79 -14.05
CA LYS A 71 31.89 66.97 -13.44
C LYS A 71 31.06 67.99 -14.23
N GLY A 72 29.78 67.69 -14.44
CA GLY A 72 28.82 68.65 -15.00
C GLY A 72 27.48 68.57 -14.27
N THR A 73 26.79 69.70 -14.12
CA THR A 73 25.42 69.70 -13.61
C THR A 73 24.47 70.56 -14.43
N LEU A 74 23.31 70.00 -14.76
CA LEU A 74 22.20 70.67 -15.43
C LEU A 74 20.93 70.56 -14.56
N ARG A 75 20.27 71.69 -14.32
CA ARG A 75 19.05 71.81 -13.53
C ARG A 75 17.93 72.41 -14.38
N ILE A 76 16.93 71.63 -14.73
CA ILE A 76 15.68 72.11 -15.33
C ILE A 76 14.69 72.33 -14.18
N VAL A 77 14.36 73.59 -13.92
CA VAL A 77 13.62 74.00 -12.72
C VAL A 77 12.52 74.98 -13.04
N SER A 78 11.55 75.11 -12.13
CA SER A 78 10.54 76.17 -12.19
C SER A 78 9.82 76.23 -13.54
N ALA A 79 9.24 75.13 -14.04
CA ALA A 79 8.56 75.08 -15.35
C ALA A 79 9.47 75.41 -16.56
N GLY A 80 10.78 75.15 -16.45
CA GLY A 80 11.74 75.22 -17.55
C GLY A 80 11.67 73.99 -18.46
N GLY A 81 12.11 74.14 -19.72
CA GLY A 81 12.02 73.07 -20.71
C GLY A 81 13.26 72.96 -21.59
N ILE A 82 13.69 71.74 -21.89
CA ILE A 82 14.69 71.44 -22.93
C ILE A 82 14.12 70.45 -23.95
N VAL A 83 14.36 70.70 -25.23
CA VAL A 83 14.13 69.76 -26.33
C VAL A 83 15.47 69.45 -27.00
N ALA A 84 15.87 68.17 -27.04
CA ALA A 84 17.07 67.75 -27.74
C ALA A 84 16.88 66.46 -28.54
N THR A 85 17.89 66.06 -29.32
CA THR A 85 17.84 64.76 -30.01
C THR A 85 18.22 63.64 -29.06
N ILE A 86 19.37 63.75 -28.41
CA ILE A 86 19.98 62.69 -27.59
C ILE A 86 20.70 63.31 -26.39
N ALA A 87 20.79 62.58 -25.28
CA ALA A 87 21.51 63.03 -24.08
C ALA A 87 22.47 61.97 -23.55
N TYR A 88 23.69 62.39 -23.19
CA TYR A 88 24.72 61.59 -22.54
C TYR A 88 25.14 62.25 -21.23
N LEU A 89 24.99 61.52 -20.12
CA LEU A 89 25.46 61.91 -18.79
C LEU A 89 26.63 61.00 -18.39
N GLY A 90 27.78 61.56 -18.00
CA GLY A 90 28.98 60.77 -17.67
C GLY A 90 29.58 60.09 -18.91
N ASN A 91 29.94 60.89 -19.93
CA ASN A 91 30.24 60.40 -21.29
C ASN A 91 31.51 59.53 -21.38
N ASN A 92 32.60 59.96 -20.74
CA ASN A 92 33.86 59.21 -20.67
C ASN A 92 34.10 58.63 -19.28
N ALA A 93 35.14 57.80 -19.13
CA ALA A 93 35.40 57.02 -17.92
C ALA A 93 35.59 57.85 -16.64
N SER A 94 36.06 59.11 -16.76
CA SER A 94 36.19 60.06 -15.64
C SER A 94 35.03 61.06 -15.53
N GLY A 95 34.07 61.01 -16.46
CA GLY A 95 32.92 61.92 -16.47
C GLY A 95 31.97 61.68 -15.32
N ASP A 96 31.46 62.76 -14.72
CA ASP A 96 30.47 62.74 -13.65
C ASP A 96 29.30 63.69 -13.97
N GLY A 97 28.23 63.16 -14.53
CA GLY A 97 27.08 63.93 -15.02
C GLY A 97 25.91 63.97 -14.04
N THR A 98 25.40 65.14 -13.69
CA THR A 98 24.15 65.27 -12.92
C THR A 98 23.11 66.07 -13.70
N LEU A 99 21.94 65.48 -13.95
CA LEU A 99 20.79 66.14 -14.54
C LEU A 99 19.61 66.09 -13.56
N ILE A 100 19.06 67.26 -13.22
CA ILE A 100 17.91 67.40 -12.33
C ILE A 100 16.75 68.01 -13.12
N VAL A 101 15.59 67.36 -13.11
CA VAL A 101 14.33 67.89 -13.67
C VAL A 101 13.34 68.01 -12.53
N ASN A 102 13.18 69.22 -12.01
CA ASN A 102 12.46 69.50 -10.76
C ASN A 102 11.35 70.53 -10.99
N GLY A 103 10.16 70.24 -10.46
CA GLY A 103 9.02 71.16 -10.43
C GLY A 103 7.96 70.85 -11.50
N GLY A 104 6.70 71.19 -11.18
CA GLY A 104 5.57 71.04 -12.09
C GLY A 104 5.82 71.76 -13.40
N GLU A 105 5.47 71.11 -14.51
CA GLU A 105 5.71 71.57 -15.89
C GLU A 105 7.18 71.65 -16.33
N SER A 106 8.15 71.33 -15.47
CA SER A 106 9.55 71.21 -15.90
C SER A 106 9.73 69.97 -16.77
N TYR A 107 10.37 70.09 -17.93
CA TYR A 107 10.51 68.95 -18.84
C TYR A 107 11.83 68.84 -19.60
N LEU A 108 12.21 67.61 -19.90
CA LEU A 108 13.18 67.25 -20.93
C LEU A 108 12.52 66.33 -21.95
N THR A 109 12.56 66.72 -23.22
CA THR A 109 12.06 65.89 -24.33
C THR A 109 13.20 65.56 -25.28
N LEU A 110 13.40 64.26 -25.53
CA LEU A 110 14.39 63.72 -26.44
C LEU A 110 13.71 62.93 -27.55
N SER A 111 14.12 63.12 -28.80
CA SER A 111 13.62 62.30 -29.92
C SER A 111 14.33 60.94 -30.03
N SER A 112 15.48 60.78 -29.36
CA SER A 112 16.30 59.57 -29.30
C SER A 112 16.59 59.21 -27.84
N ASN A 113 17.79 58.69 -27.56
CA ASN A 113 18.11 58.02 -26.30
C ASN A 113 18.52 59.02 -25.20
N ILE A 114 18.36 58.59 -23.95
CA ILE A 114 19.13 59.14 -22.83
C ILE A 114 20.02 58.06 -22.25
N SER A 115 21.30 58.38 -22.10
CA SER A 115 22.29 57.54 -21.44
C SER A 115 22.72 58.15 -20.12
N VAL A 116 22.44 57.46 -19.02
CA VAL A 116 22.80 57.86 -17.67
C VAL A 116 23.95 56.96 -17.21
N GLY A 117 25.16 57.53 -17.14
CA GLY A 117 26.38 56.77 -16.85
C GLY A 117 26.80 56.01 -18.11
N GLU A 118 27.11 56.75 -19.17
CA GLU A 118 27.55 56.17 -20.44
C GLU A 118 28.84 55.36 -20.21
N ARG A 119 29.96 56.03 -19.87
CA ARG A 119 31.22 55.37 -19.47
C ARG A 119 31.68 55.73 -18.07
N GLY A 120 31.20 56.84 -17.51
CA GLY A 120 31.55 57.33 -16.18
C GLY A 120 30.44 57.15 -15.15
N THR A 121 30.32 58.10 -14.22
CA THR A 121 29.23 58.16 -13.25
C THR A 121 28.15 59.15 -13.69
N ALA A 122 26.89 58.85 -13.43
CA ALA A 122 25.86 59.87 -13.60
C ALA A 122 24.62 59.70 -12.72
N LEU A 123 23.94 60.81 -12.48
CA LEU A 123 22.65 60.92 -11.84
C LEU A 123 21.65 61.64 -12.75
N LEU A 124 20.48 61.04 -12.96
CA LEU A 124 19.27 61.69 -13.42
C LEU A 124 18.26 61.71 -12.28
N ASP A 125 17.85 62.89 -11.83
CA ASP A 125 16.87 63.08 -10.76
C ASP A 125 15.65 63.81 -11.30
N ILE A 126 14.50 63.13 -11.33
CA ILE A 126 13.22 63.62 -11.83
C ILE A 126 12.30 63.73 -10.62
N ASN A 127 11.95 64.94 -10.22
CA ASN A 127 11.17 65.12 -9.01
C ASN A 127 10.20 66.31 -9.02
N ALA A 128 9.33 66.34 -8.02
CA ALA A 128 8.36 67.41 -7.79
C ALA A 128 7.50 67.76 -9.02
N GLY A 129 7.08 66.75 -9.80
CA GLY A 129 6.25 66.91 -11.00
C GLY A 129 7.02 67.07 -12.31
N GLY A 130 8.35 66.95 -12.28
CA GLY A 130 9.19 66.99 -13.48
C GLY A 130 8.94 65.81 -14.43
N VAL A 131 9.10 66.02 -15.74
CA VAL A 131 8.85 65.00 -16.77
C VAL A 131 10.03 64.86 -17.72
N VAL A 132 10.55 63.64 -17.87
CA VAL A 132 11.52 63.29 -18.92
C VAL A 132 10.85 62.36 -19.92
N SER A 133 10.93 62.69 -21.20
CA SER A 133 10.40 61.85 -22.29
C SER A 133 11.48 61.58 -23.33
N ASN A 134 11.66 60.32 -23.72
CA ASN A 134 12.69 59.91 -24.67
C ASN A 134 12.31 58.62 -25.41
N ALA A 135 13.09 58.25 -26.43
CA ALA A 135 12.91 56.98 -27.12
C ALA A 135 13.38 55.81 -26.25
N TYR A 136 14.68 55.69 -25.99
CA TYR A 136 15.25 54.61 -25.16
C TYR A 136 15.95 55.17 -23.94
N GLY A 137 15.74 54.56 -22.78
CA GLY A 137 16.39 54.92 -21.53
C GLY A 137 17.49 53.92 -21.19
N LYS A 138 18.74 54.37 -21.08
CA LYS A 138 19.89 53.51 -20.78
C LYS A 138 20.57 53.97 -19.50
N VAL A 139 20.82 53.06 -18.57
CA VAL A 139 21.41 53.36 -17.26
C VAL A 139 22.58 52.39 -16.99
N GLY A 140 23.79 52.91 -16.79
CA GLY A 140 24.99 52.07 -16.63
C GLY A 140 25.36 51.34 -17.93
N VAL A 141 25.77 52.11 -18.94
CA VAL A 141 25.85 51.64 -20.34
C VAL A 141 27.03 50.71 -20.60
N PHE A 142 28.26 51.18 -20.33
CA PHE A 142 29.49 50.41 -20.55
C PHE A 142 30.04 49.76 -19.28
N SER A 143 30.89 48.75 -19.45
CA SER A 143 31.56 48.08 -18.33
C SER A 143 32.35 49.09 -17.48
N GLY A 144 32.19 49.03 -16.16
CA GLY A 144 32.79 49.96 -15.19
C GLY A 144 32.01 51.25 -14.97
N SER A 145 31.01 51.58 -15.79
CA SER A 145 30.19 52.78 -15.60
C SER A 145 29.14 52.61 -14.50
N ARG A 146 28.66 53.72 -13.93
CA ARG A 146 27.61 53.72 -12.90
C ARG A 146 26.56 54.78 -13.21
N GLY A 147 25.37 54.35 -13.60
CA GLY A 147 24.21 55.22 -13.82
C GLY A 147 23.19 55.11 -12.69
N LYS A 148 22.62 56.24 -12.27
CA LYS A 148 21.48 56.26 -11.35
C LYS A 148 20.37 57.17 -11.88
N VAL A 149 19.15 56.65 -11.91
CA VAL A 149 17.92 57.40 -12.18
C VAL A 149 17.05 57.38 -10.93
N SER A 150 16.54 58.53 -10.50
CA SER A 150 15.55 58.65 -9.43
C SER A 150 14.33 59.38 -9.97
N VAL A 151 13.15 58.79 -9.84
CA VAL A 151 11.86 59.37 -10.23
C VAL A 151 10.99 59.42 -8.98
N ALA A 152 10.71 60.62 -8.47
CA ALA A 152 10.06 60.79 -7.18
C ALA A 152 9.02 61.92 -7.17
N GLY A 153 7.87 61.66 -6.57
CA GLY A 153 6.82 62.66 -6.36
C GLY A 153 5.65 62.50 -7.31
N GLU A 154 4.50 62.97 -6.85
CA GLU A 154 3.25 62.91 -7.60
C GLU A 154 3.42 63.61 -8.96
N THR A 155 2.90 62.99 -10.02
CA THR A 155 3.02 63.44 -11.43
C THR A 155 4.43 63.43 -12.03
N SER A 156 5.50 63.20 -11.25
CA SER A 156 6.85 63.01 -11.80
C SER A 156 6.88 61.78 -12.71
N ALA A 157 7.44 61.94 -13.92
CA ALA A 157 7.38 60.88 -14.91
C ALA A 157 8.66 60.71 -15.75
N TRP A 158 9.01 59.45 -16.00
CA TRP A 158 9.98 59.07 -17.02
C TRP A 158 9.29 58.24 -18.11
N ASN A 159 8.99 58.89 -19.24
CA ASN A 159 8.24 58.30 -20.35
C ASN A 159 9.19 57.85 -21.46
N ASN A 160 9.34 56.54 -21.62
CA ASN A 160 10.14 55.95 -22.68
C ASN A 160 9.19 55.34 -23.73
N SER A 161 9.28 55.78 -24.99
CA SER A 161 8.48 55.19 -26.06
C SER A 161 9.04 53.85 -26.55
N GLY A 162 10.31 53.59 -26.27
CA GLY A 162 11.05 52.34 -26.45
C GLY A 162 11.46 51.74 -25.11
N ASP A 163 12.58 51.04 -25.10
CA ASP A 163 12.97 50.19 -23.97
C ASP A 163 13.74 50.96 -22.89
N VAL A 164 13.66 50.44 -21.68
CA VAL A 164 14.49 50.87 -20.55
C VAL A 164 15.48 49.75 -20.20
N LEU A 165 16.76 50.06 -20.28
CA LEU A 165 17.87 49.17 -19.94
C LEU A 165 18.53 49.70 -18.65
N VAL A 166 18.52 48.89 -17.59
CA VAL A 166 19.14 49.20 -16.30
C VAL A 166 20.27 48.21 -16.06
N GLY A 167 21.51 48.71 -16.02
CA GLY A 167 22.71 47.88 -16.03
C GLY A 167 22.88 47.23 -17.40
N GLU A 168 23.14 48.03 -18.44
CA GLU A 168 23.34 47.49 -19.79
C GLU A 168 24.62 46.64 -19.85
N SER A 169 25.75 47.22 -19.46
CA SER A 169 27.02 46.48 -19.23
C SER A 169 27.75 46.91 -17.95
N GLY A 170 27.36 48.04 -17.36
CA GLY A 170 27.86 48.55 -16.07
C GLY A 170 26.82 48.41 -14.96
N THR A 171 26.94 49.21 -13.90
CA THR A 171 25.95 49.26 -12.81
C THR A 171 24.87 50.29 -13.13
N GLY A 172 23.62 49.86 -13.23
CA GLY A 172 22.47 50.75 -13.37
C GLY A 172 21.53 50.67 -12.18
N ILE A 173 21.06 51.82 -11.72
CA ILE A 173 20.09 51.92 -10.61
C ILE A 173 18.91 52.78 -11.06
N LEU A 174 17.69 52.28 -10.90
CA LEU A 174 16.45 53.05 -11.10
C LEU A 174 15.58 52.99 -9.84
N ASN A 175 15.28 54.14 -9.26
CA ASN A 175 14.37 54.27 -8.13
C ASN A 175 13.10 54.99 -8.57
N VAL A 176 11.93 54.41 -8.31
CA VAL A 176 10.61 54.98 -8.55
C VAL A 176 9.89 55.07 -7.22
N SER A 177 9.55 56.27 -6.77
CA SER A 177 8.99 56.46 -5.42
C SER A 177 7.96 57.59 -5.35
N SER A 178 7.26 57.66 -4.22
CA SER A 178 6.36 58.78 -3.89
C SER A 178 5.33 59.09 -4.99
N ALA A 179 4.64 58.06 -5.49
CA ALA A 179 3.61 58.18 -6.54
C ALA A 179 4.09 58.59 -7.94
N ALA A 180 5.39 58.41 -8.23
CA ALA A 180 5.96 58.66 -9.56
C ALA A 180 5.63 57.55 -10.57
N THR A 181 5.74 57.86 -11.87
CA THR A 181 5.48 56.90 -12.96
C THR A 181 6.65 56.75 -13.92
N VAL A 182 7.06 55.51 -14.21
CA VAL A 182 7.94 55.15 -15.33
C VAL A 182 7.14 54.39 -16.37
N LYS A 183 7.34 54.69 -17.65
CA LYS A 183 6.77 53.95 -18.78
C LYS A 183 7.87 53.49 -19.73
N SER A 184 7.73 52.28 -20.25
CA SER A 184 8.59 51.74 -21.31
C SER A 184 7.84 50.76 -22.20
N THR A 185 8.42 50.43 -23.36
CA THR A 185 7.94 49.33 -24.20
C THR A 185 8.34 47.99 -23.58
N GLN A 186 9.63 47.73 -23.44
CA GLN A 186 10.19 46.63 -22.64
C GLN A 186 11.09 47.15 -21.51
N GLY A 187 11.41 46.27 -20.57
CA GLY A 187 12.35 46.52 -19.49
C GLY A 187 13.40 45.43 -19.45
N PHE A 188 14.67 45.82 -19.46
CA PHE A 188 15.81 44.91 -19.35
C PHE A 188 16.68 45.32 -18.17
N LEU A 189 16.83 44.44 -17.17
CA LEU A 189 17.77 44.62 -16.08
C LEU A 189 18.92 43.62 -16.24
N GLY A 190 20.16 44.09 -16.13
CA GLY A 190 21.35 43.25 -16.34
C GLY A 190 21.38 42.71 -17.78
N TYR A 191 21.47 43.62 -18.77
CA TYR A 191 21.29 43.27 -20.19
C TYR A 191 22.42 42.39 -20.73
N ASN A 192 23.68 42.82 -20.61
CA ASN A 192 24.86 42.04 -21.00
C ASN A 192 25.45 41.29 -19.79
N GLY A 193 26.43 40.41 -20.05
CA GLY A 193 26.94 39.47 -19.04
C GLY A 193 27.67 40.12 -17.85
N THR A 194 28.13 41.37 -17.99
CA THR A 194 28.69 42.17 -16.88
C THR A 194 27.71 43.21 -16.33
N GLY A 195 26.52 43.33 -16.94
CA GLY A 195 25.51 44.28 -16.53
C GLY A 195 24.94 43.92 -15.17
N ASP A 196 24.82 44.93 -14.30
CA ASP A 196 24.26 44.84 -12.96
C ASP A 196 23.14 45.87 -12.80
N GLY A 197 21.89 45.41 -12.87
CA GLY A 197 20.70 46.26 -12.89
C GLY A 197 19.89 46.16 -11.61
N THR A 198 19.74 47.27 -10.88
CA THR A 198 18.87 47.33 -9.69
C THR A 198 17.71 48.29 -9.92
N VAL A 199 16.48 47.83 -9.71
CA VAL A 199 15.28 48.66 -9.77
C VAL A 199 14.49 48.56 -8.46
N SER A 200 14.06 49.70 -7.94
CA SER A 200 13.14 49.76 -6.79
C SER A 200 11.89 50.57 -7.18
N VAL A 201 10.72 49.98 -6.96
CA VAL A 201 9.42 50.65 -7.08
C VAL A 201 8.76 50.63 -5.71
N ASP A 202 8.82 51.77 -5.03
CA ASP A 202 8.48 51.91 -3.62
C ASP A 202 7.37 52.93 -3.37
N GLY A 203 6.43 52.58 -2.49
CA GLY A 203 5.37 53.48 -2.05
C GLY A 203 4.10 53.44 -2.91
N ILE A 204 2.97 53.76 -2.27
CA ILE A 204 1.65 53.78 -2.89
C ILE A 204 1.64 54.73 -4.09
N GLY A 205 1.09 54.24 -5.21
CA GLY A 205 0.96 55.01 -6.45
C GLY A 205 2.22 55.05 -7.32
N SER A 206 3.37 54.58 -6.81
CA SER A 206 4.59 54.47 -7.60
C SER A 206 4.44 53.33 -8.61
N ILE A 207 4.58 53.63 -9.90
CA ILE A 207 4.24 52.69 -10.97
C ILE A 207 5.38 52.60 -11.98
N TRP A 208 5.77 51.38 -12.35
CA TRP A 208 6.45 51.11 -13.61
C TRP A 208 5.53 50.32 -14.55
N LYS A 209 5.13 50.94 -15.67
CA LYS A 209 4.27 50.34 -16.68
C LYS A 209 5.06 49.96 -17.93
N LEU A 210 4.95 48.71 -18.35
CA LEU A 210 5.56 48.16 -19.56
C LEU A 210 4.49 47.82 -20.61
N ARG A 211 4.78 47.92 -21.90
CA ARG A 211 3.84 47.50 -22.97
C ARG A 211 3.97 46.02 -23.36
N SER A 212 5.12 45.43 -23.10
CA SER A 212 5.47 44.05 -23.47
C SER A 212 6.34 43.43 -22.36
N TYR A 213 7.52 42.93 -22.67
CA TYR A 213 8.31 42.12 -21.74
C TYR A 213 9.03 42.89 -20.62
N LEU A 214 9.19 42.20 -19.49
CA LEU A 214 10.14 42.55 -18.44
C LEU A 214 11.12 41.40 -18.20
N PHE A 215 12.42 41.68 -18.31
CA PHE A 215 13.50 40.75 -18.02
C PHE A 215 14.31 41.23 -16.81
N VAL A 216 14.33 40.42 -15.75
CA VAL A 216 15.15 40.64 -14.56
C VAL A 216 16.31 39.63 -14.60
N GLY A 217 17.48 40.11 -15.00
CA GLY A 217 18.66 39.26 -15.23
C GLY A 217 18.54 38.68 -16.63
N TYR A 218 18.73 39.53 -17.65
CA TYR A 218 18.63 39.10 -19.04
C TYR A 218 19.81 38.19 -19.42
N PHE A 219 21.04 38.72 -19.38
CA PHE A 219 22.29 37.95 -19.48
C PHE A 219 23.20 38.16 -18.26
N GLY A 220 23.05 39.29 -17.55
CA GLY A 220 23.83 39.66 -16.37
C GLY A 220 23.10 39.41 -15.05
N THR A 221 23.40 40.25 -14.05
CA THR A 221 22.78 40.21 -12.72
C THR A 221 21.74 41.31 -12.58
N ALA A 222 20.61 41.01 -11.94
CA ALA A 222 19.59 42.01 -11.68
C ALA A 222 18.81 41.78 -10.40
N ARG A 223 18.31 42.89 -9.85
CA ARG A 223 17.39 42.93 -8.72
C ARG A 223 16.21 43.87 -8.99
N LEU A 224 15.00 43.42 -8.69
CA LEU A 224 13.79 44.24 -8.69
C LEU A 224 13.08 44.15 -7.32
N ASP A 225 12.96 45.28 -6.63
CA ASP A 225 12.20 45.40 -5.38
C ASP A 225 10.89 46.17 -5.62
N ILE A 226 9.75 45.56 -5.30
CA ILE A 226 8.42 46.17 -5.33
C ILE A 226 7.91 46.23 -3.89
N THR A 227 7.83 47.43 -3.34
CA THR A 227 7.74 47.66 -1.90
C THR A 227 6.68 48.71 -1.54
N ALA A 228 6.14 48.61 -0.32
CA ALA A 228 5.26 49.60 0.29
C ALA A 228 4.09 50.10 -0.58
N GLY A 229 3.47 49.24 -1.39
CA GLY A 229 2.34 49.62 -2.26
C GLY A 229 2.74 49.99 -3.69
N GLY A 230 4.01 49.84 -4.07
CA GLY A 230 4.50 50.03 -5.43
C GLY A 230 3.91 49.01 -6.41
N LYS A 231 3.85 49.37 -7.69
CA LYS A 231 3.27 48.51 -8.74
C LYS A 231 4.15 48.43 -9.97
N VAL A 232 4.45 47.21 -10.40
CA VAL A 232 5.02 46.93 -11.72
C VAL A 232 3.98 46.17 -12.53
N ALA A 233 3.70 46.63 -13.75
CA ALA A 233 2.68 45.98 -14.57
C ALA A 233 2.99 46.03 -16.06
N THR A 234 2.74 44.92 -16.75
CA THR A 234 2.63 44.91 -18.21
C THR A 234 1.24 45.37 -18.64
N ASP A 235 1.12 45.94 -19.84
CA ASP A 235 -0.12 46.51 -20.33
C ASP A 235 -1.15 45.44 -20.72
N GLU A 236 -2.20 45.30 -19.91
CA GLU A 236 -3.30 44.35 -20.12
C GLU A 236 -4.04 44.57 -21.47
N THR A 237 -3.97 45.78 -22.04
CA THR A 237 -4.59 46.11 -23.32
C THR A 237 -3.70 45.83 -24.54
N SER A 238 -2.44 45.44 -24.33
CA SER A 238 -1.49 45.19 -25.41
C SER A 238 -1.88 43.94 -26.21
N THR A 239 -1.87 44.02 -27.54
CA THR A 239 -2.04 42.85 -28.42
C THR A 239 -0.74 42.06 -28.60
N SER A 240 0.39 42.61 -28.17
CA SER A 240 1.68 41.93 -28.18
C SER A 240 1.84 41.01 -26.96
N ALA A 241 2.68 39.99 -27.11
CA ALA A 241 3.11 39.17 -25.99
C ALA A 241 3.76 40.04 -24.90
N SER A 242 3.37 39.79 -23.66
CA SER A 242 3.58 40.64 -22.49
C SER A 242 3.89 39.76 -21.27
N SER A 243 4.99 39.01 -21.38
CA SER A 243 5.48 38.06 -20.36
C SER A 243 6.60 38.67 -19.52
N ALA A 244 6.95 38.02 -18.42
CA ALA A 244 8.13 38.36 -17.63
C ALA A 244 9.04 37.15 -17.41
N SER A 245 10.34 37.40 -17.28
CA SER A 245 11.34 36.38 -16.97
C SER A 245 12.33 36.87 -15.92
N VAL A 246 12.65 35.99 -14.97
CA VAL A 246 13.65 36.19 -13.91
C VAL A 246 14.76 35.17 -14.12
N GLY A 247 15.97 35.61 -14.48
CA GLY A 247 17.05 34.73 -14.94
C GLY A 247 16.78 34.15 -16.33
N HIS A 248 16.83 35.00 -17.36
CA HIS A 248 16.37 34.69 -18.72
C HIS A 248 17.33 33.76 -19.48
N LEU A 249 18.58 34.18 -19.70
CA LEU A 249 19.58 33.43 -20.46
C LEU A 249 20.55 32.63 -19.55
N GLY A 250 21.26 31.66 -20.12
CA GLY A 250 22.26 30.88 -19.39
C GLY A 250 23.33 31.75 -18.71
N GLY A 251 23.61 31.48 -17.44
CA GLY A 251 24.57 32.22 -16.62
C GLY A 251 24.04 33.52 -15.98
N SER A 252 22.84 33.98 -16.36
CA SER A 252 22.21 35.16 -15.74
C SER A 252 21.69 34.88 -14.31
N ASN A 253 21.56 35.94 -13.51
CA ASN A 253 20.98 35.88 -12.17
C ASN A 253 19.95 36.98 -11.95
N GLY A 254 18.68 36.61 -11.77
CA GLY A 254 17.59 37.53 -11.48
C GLY A 254 17.02 37.32 -10.07
N ASP A 255 16.78 38.42 -9.35
CA ASP A 255 16.16 38.43 -8.03
C ASP A 255 14.99 39.42 -7.99
N VAL A 256 13.80 38.96 -7.61
CA VAL A 256 12.60 39.79 -7.48
C VAL A 256 12.01 39.65 -6.08
N SER A 257 11.75 40.79 -5.42
CA SER A 257 11.01 40.85 -4.17
C SER A 257 9.72 41.66 -4.34
N VAL A 258 8.59 41.07 -3.96
CA VAL A 258 7.28 41.75 -3.89
C VAL A 258 6.79 41.72 -2.46
N THR A 259 6.94 42.82 -1.73
CA THR A 259 6.69 42.85 -0.29
C THR A 259 5.94 44.08 0.18
N GLY A 260 5.06 43.90 1.16
CA GLY A 260 4.25 44.96 1.75
C GLY A 260 2.85 45.06 1.14
N VAL A 261 1.95 45.65 1.93
CA VAL A 261 0.54 45.80 1.58
C VAL A 261 0.39 46.61 0.29
N GLY A 262 -0.37 46.07 -0.67
CA GLY A 262 -0.65 46.73 -1.94
C GLY A 262 0.46 46.60 -2.98
N SER A 263 1.65 46.11 -2.61
CA SER A 263 2.75 45.86 -3.54
C SER A 263 2.31 44.80 -4.56
N THR A 264 2.39 45.13 -5.85
CA THR A 264 1.80 44.31 -6.91
C THR A 264 2.74 44.16 -8.10
N TRP A 265 2.90 42.93 -8.56
CA TRP A 265 3.47 42.62 -9.87
C TRP A 265 2.42 41.94 -10.77
N ALA A 266 1.89 42.69 -11.73
CA ALA A 266 0.84 42.22 -12.62
C ALA A 266 1.38 41.97 -14.04
N ILE A 267 1.38 40.71 -14.46
CA ILE A 267 1.84 40.27 -15.77
C ILE A 267 0.62 39.78 -16.54
N LYS A 268 0.47 40.21 -17.79
CA LYS A 268 -0.66 39.87 -18.64
C LYS A 268 -0.55 38.43 -19.14
N ASP A 269 0.62 38.08 -19.67
CA ASP A 269 0.89 36.74 -20.20
C ASP A 269 1.72 35.96 -19.17
N ASP A 270 2.83 35.35 -19.54
CA ASP A 270 3.45 34.29 -18.73
C ASP A 270 4.56 34.81 -17.80
N LEU A 271 4.83 34.08 -16.71
CA LEU A 271 5.96 34.32 -15.81
C LEU A 271 6.87 33.09 -15.78
N SER A 272 8.15 33.29 -16.12
CA SER A 272 9.20 32.28 -15.96
C SER A 272 10.20 32.71 -14.89
N VAL A 273 10.42 31.87 -13.88
CA VAL A 273 11.45 32.04 -12.84
C VAL A 273 12.51 30.97 -13.05
N GLY A 274 13.73 31.38 -13.39
CA GLY A 274 14.78 30.48 -13.86
C GLY A 274 14.46 29.91 -15.23
N GLU A 275 14.53 30.75 -16.27
CA GLU A 275 14.22 30.32 -17.63
C GLU A 275 15.35 29.44 -18.20
N GLN A 276 16.53 30.03 -18.45
CA GLN A 276 17.78 29.30 -18.73
C GLN A 276 18.87 29.62 -17.69
N GLY A 277 18.71 30.69 -16.92
CA GLY A 277 19.61 31.13 -15.85
C GLY A 277 19.05 30.83 -14.46
N THR A 278 19.55 31.56 -13.45
CA THR A 278 19.06 31.47 -12.07
C THR A 278 18.05 32.57 -11.78
N GLY A 279 16.85 32.20 -11.34
CA GLY A 279 15.80 33.14 -10.98
C GLY A 279 15.28 32.92 -9.57
N THR A 280 15.11 34.00 -8.81
CA THR A 280 14.51 34.00 -7.49
C THR A 280 13.33 34.98 -7.43
N LEU A 281 12.19 34.53 -6.89
CA LEU A 281 11.03 35.36 -6.60
C LEU A 281 10.59 35.17 -5.15
N THR A 282 10.53 36.25 -4.39
CA THR A 282 9.99 36.27 -3.03
C THR A 282 8.74 37.15 -2.97
N ILE A 283 7.63 36.59 -2.49
CA ILE A 283 6.37 37.30 -2.26
C ILE A 283 6.10 37.28 -0.76
N SER A 284 6.00 38.43 -0.11
CA SER A 284 5.84 38.48 1.35
C SER A 284 5.01 39.66 1.84
N ASN A 285 4.61 39.62 3.11
CA ASN A 285 3.94 40.73 3.80
C ASN A 285 2.72 41.30 3.02
N LYS A 286 1.86 40.43 2.47
CA LYS A 286 0.68 40.78 1.65
C LYS A 286 0.99 41.34 0.25
N GLY A 287 2.19 41.12 -0.27
CA GLY A 287 2.52 41.35 -1.67
C GLY A 287 1.75 40.38 -2.60
N THR A 288 1.49 40.81 -3.84
CA THR A 288 0.70 40.05 -4.81
C THR A 288 1.39 39.95 -6.18
N VAL A 289 1.36 38.77 -6.78
CA VAL A 289 1.84 38.50 -8.14
C VAL A 289 0.76 37.80 -8.94
N SER A 290 0.55 38.19 -10.19
CA SER A 290 -0.40 37.53 -11.09
C SER A 290 0.10 37.42 -12.53
N ASN A 291 -0.19 36.30 -13.18
CA ASN A 291 0.18 35.99 -14.57
C ASN A 291 -0.79 34.98 -15.19
N SER A 292 -0.62 34.69 -16.48
CA SER A 292 -1.34 33.65 -17.22
C SER A 292 -0.82 32.26 -16.86
N TYR A 293 0.30 31.80 -17.42
CA TYR A 293 1.00 30.56 -17.05
C TYR A 293 2.23 30.85 -16.21
N GLY A 294 2.48 30.05 -15.18
CA GLY A 294 3.66 30.14 -14.32
C GLY A 294 4.62 28.98 -14.59
N THR A 295 5.91 29.26 -14.69
CA THR A 295 6.95 28.22 -14.80
C THR A 295 8.13 28.52 -13.89
N ILE A 296 8.59 27.51 -13.15
CA ILE A 296 9.80 27.55 -12.33
C ILE A 296 10.78 26.53 -12.89
N GLY A 297 11.96 26.95 -13.36
CA GLY A 297 12.93 26.05 -14.00
C GLY A 297 12.46 25.57 -15.39
N ASN A 298 12.44 26.47 -16.38
CA ASN A 298 11.82 26.23 -17.69
C ASN A 298 12.66 25.27 -18.57
N TYR A 299 13.93 25.61 -18.84
CA TYR A 299 14.83 24.82 -19.68
C TYR A 299 15.85 24.04 -18.84
N ALA A 300 16.55 23.08 -19.44
CA ALA A 300 17.46 22.15 -18.74
C ALA A 300 18.53 22.82 -17.84
N SER A 301 19.02 24.00 -18.19
CA SER A 301 19.96 24.78 -17.35
C SER A 301 19.29 25.78 -16.40
N GLY A 302 17.97 25.97 -16.54
CA GLY A 302 17.20 26.92 -15.74
C GLY A 302 17.04 26.43 -14.31
N SER A 303 17.29 27.32 -13.36
CA SER A 303 17.10 27.08 -11.92
C SER A 303 16.21 28.18 -11.34
N GLY A 304 14.99 27.80 -10.96
CA GLY A 304 14.01 28.73 -10.41
C GLY A 304 13.70 28.42 -8.95
N THR A 305 13.62 29.47 -8.13
CA THR A 305 13.15 29.39 -6.74
C THR A 305 12.07 30.43 -6.48
N VAL A 306 10.91 29.99 -5.99
CA VAL A 306 9.81 30.88 -5.61
C VAL A 306 9.43 30.63 -4.16
N THR A 307 9.37 31.70 -3.36
CA THR A 307 8.92 31.67 -1.97
C THR A 307 7.73 32.61 -1.76
N ILE A 308 6.62 32.09 -1.24
CA ILE A 308 5.45 32.86 -0.82
C ILE A 308 5.34 32.76 0.69
N ASN A 309 5.52 33.89 1.38
CA ASN A 309 5.68 33.95 2.82
C ASN A 309 4.70 34.92 3.49
N GLY A 310 3.87 34.41 4.40
CA GLY A 310 3.04 35.23 5.25
C GLY A 310 1.59 35.36 4.78
N VAL A 311 0.70 35.54 5.75
CA VAL A 311 -0.75 35.65 5.53
C VAL A 311 -1.08 36.75 4.51
N GLY A 312 -1.84 36.38 3.49
CA GLY A 312 -2.31 37.29 2.43
C GLY A 312 -1.29 37.59 1.34
N SER A 313 -0.09 37.01 1.40
CA SER A 313 0.82 36.98 0.24
C SER A 313 0.34 35.96 -0.78
N THR A 314 0.20 36.38 -2.04
CA THR A 314 -0.45 35.56 -3.06
C THR A 314 0.28 35.55 -4.39
N TRP A 315 0.34 34.37 -5.00
CA TRP A 315 0.68 34.21 -6.42
C TRP A 315 -0.50 33.57 -7.17
N THR A 316 -1.06 34.27 -8.15
CA THR A 316 -2.20 33.79 -8.94
C THR A 316 -1.80 33.54 -10.38
N ASN A 317 -1.83 32.28 -10.79
CA ASN A 317 -1.76 31.86 -12.19
C ASN A 317 -3.19 31.66 -12.70
N ARG A 318 -3.56 32.34 -13.78
CA ARG A 318 -4.89 32.18 -14.39
C ARG A 318 -5.05 30.85 -15.10
N ASN A 319 -3.94 30.26 -15.54
CA ASN A 319 -3.85 28.92 -16.11
C ASN A 319 -2.87 28.08 -15.24
N ASP A 320 -2.05 27.24 -15.87
CA ASP A 320 -1.27 26.23 -15.15
C ASP A 320 -0.01 26.79 -14.49
N LEU A 321 0.41 26.12 -13.43
CA LEU A 321 1.70 26.32 -12.78
C LEU A 321 2.56 25.06 -12.94
N ILE A 322 3.75 25.23 -13.52
CA ILE A 322 4.73 24.15 -13.72
C ILE A 322 5.96 24.39 -12.85
N VAL A 323 6.21 23.49 -11.91
CA VAL A 323 7.39 23.45 -11.04
C VAL A 323 8.36 22.40 -11.59
N GLY A 324 9.39 22.89 -12.28
CA GLY A 324 10.36 22.06 -12.99
C GLY A 324 9.82 21.55 -14.30
N LYS A 325 9.90 22.37 -15.36
CA LYS A 325 9.47 21.95 -16.71
C LYS A 325 10.51 21.06 -17.38
N SER A 326 11.75 21.52 -17.42
CA SER A 326 12.91 20.73 -17.85
C SER A 326 14.16 21.05 -17.03
N GLY A 327 14.18 22.18 -16.33
CA GLY A 327 15.20 22.52 -15.34
C GLY A 327 14.75 22.20 -13.91
N THR A 328 15.44 22.78 -12.93
CA THR A 328 15.14 22.63 -11.51
C THR A 328 14.17 23.72 -11.05
N GLY A 329 12.99 23.31 -10.56
CA GLY A 329 12.03 24.22 -9.95
C GLY A 329 11.84 23.95 -8.47
N ASN A 330 11.88 25.00 -7.65
CA ASN A 330 11.58 24.93 -6.22
C ASN A 330 10.49 25.94 -5.85
N LEU A 331 9.38 25.44 -5.32
CA LEU A 331 8.27 26.24 -4.78
C LEU A 331 8.17 26.05 -3.27
N THR A 332 8.14 27.14 -2.51
CA THR A 332 7.84 27.12 -1.06
C THR A 332 6.69 28.07 -0.75
N VAL A 333 5.64 27.55 -0.11
CA VAL A 333 4.52 28.33 0.40
C VAL A 333 4.48 28.15 1.91
N ARG A 334 4.62 29.23 2.67
CA ARG A 334 4.67 29.15 4.13
C ARG A 334 4.04 30.32 4.86
N GLU A 335 3.83 30.15 6.16
CA GLU A 335 3.31 31.16 7.08
C GLU A 335 1.95 31.77 6.65
N GLY A 336 1.09 30.98 5.99
CA GLY A 336 -0.21 31.45 5.51
C GLY A 336 -0.22 32.05 4.10
N GLY A 337 0.85 31.86 3.33
CA GLY A 337 0.91 32.23 1.91
C GLY A 337 -0.05 31.40 1.04
N THR A 338 -0.37 31.89 -0.17
CA THR A 338 -1.28 31.19 -1.09
C THR A 338 -0.78 31.21 -2.53
N VAL A 339 -0.88 30.06 -3.20
CA VAL A 339 -0.67 29.91 -4.65
C VAL A 339 -1.95 29.39 -5.29
N LYS A 340 -2.33 29.94 -6.44
CA LYS A 340 -3.48 29.51 -7.23
C LYS A 340 -3.08 29.19 -8.67
N SER A 341 -3.70 28.15 -9.23
CA SER A 341 -3.52 27.71 -10.63
C SER A 341 -4.76 26.98 -11.14
N SER A 342 -4.86 26.82 -12.46
CA SER A 342 -5.79 25.86 -13.07
C SER A 342 -5.34 24.44 -12.73
N SER A 343 -4.30 23.96 -13.41
CA SER A 343 -3.60 22.71 -13.05
C SER A 343 -2.22 23.00 -12.45
N GLY A 344 -1.77 22.09 -11.59
CA GLY A 344 -0.43 22.13 -10.99
C GLY A 344 0.42 20.96 -11.49
N TYR A 345 1.67 21.22 -11.84
CA TYR A 345 2.63 20.21 -12.24
C TYR A 345 3.90 20.32 -11.40
N VAL A 346 4.37 19.20 -10.84
CA VAL A 346 5.67 19.11 -10.17
C VAL A 346 6.48 18.00 -10.83
N GLY A 347 7.60 18.34 -11.46
CA GLY A 347 8.42 17.38 -12.23
C GLY A 347 7.80 17.03 -13.58
N TYR A 348 7.75 18.00 -14.50
CA TYR A 348 7.15 17.84 -15.82
C TYR A 348 8.10 17.26 -16.90
N GLY A 349 9.43 17.19 -16.69
CA GLY A 349 10.38 16.78 -17.75
C GLY A 349 11.49 15.82 -17.33
N ALA A 350 11.99 15.03 -18.28
CA ALA A 350 12.70 13.75 -18.12
C ALA A 350 14.10 13.74 -17.46
N THR A 351 14.53 14.78 -16.75
CA THR A 351 15.84 14.79 -16.06
C THR A 351 15.87 15.60 -14.77
N ASN A 352 14.73 16.19 -14.36
CA ASN A 352 14.72 17.11 -13.23
C ASN A 352 14.31 16.44 -11.92
N THR A 353 14.87 16.95 -10.83
CA THR A 353 14.32 16.82 -9.48
C THR A 353 13.75 18.17 -9.13
N SER A 354 12.43 18.24 -8.95
CA SER A 354 11.74 19.49 -8.62
C SER A 354 10.82 19.28 -7.44
N ALA A 355 10.73 20.30 -6.59
CA ALA A 355 10.04 20.19 -5.33
C ALA A 355 9.07 21.36 -5.10
N ALA A 356 7.90 21.02 -4.57
CA ALA A 356 6.97 21.98 -3.99
C ALA A 356 6.77 21.66 -2.51
N THR A 357 6.84 22.67 -1.65
CA THR A 357 6.63 22.53 -0.20
C THR A 357 5.58 23.52 0.27
N ILE A 358 4.47 23.00 0.80
CA ILE A 358 3.38 23.77 1.39
C ILE A 358 3.43 23.52 2.90
N ASN A 359 3.99 24.48 3.64
CA ASN A 359 4.35 24.29 5.04
C ASN A 359 3.68 25.34 5.94
N GLY A 360 3.09 24.90 7.04
CA GLY A 360 2.56 25.79 8.07
C GLY A 360 1.06 26.06 7.91
N THR A 361 0.41 26.29 9.04
CA THR A 361 -1.04 26.50 9.12
C THR A 361 -1.51 27.63 8.20
N GLY A 362 -2.51 27.32 7.38
CA GLY A 362 -3.13 28.30 6.48
C GLY A 362 -2.35 28.54 5.19
N SER A 363 -1.18 27.92 4.99
CA SER A 363 -0.48 27.91 3.71
C SER A 363 -1.23 27.03 2.70
N ARG A 364 -1.43 27.52 1.47
CA ARG A 364 -2.32 26.88 0.49
C ARG A 364 -1.75 26.80 -0.92
N TRP A 365 -2.01 25.68 -1.59
CA TRP A 365 -1.97 25.59 -3.05
C TRP A 365 -3.33 25.14 -3.57
N GLU A 366 -4.03 26.03 -4.25
CA GLU A 366 -5.39 25.83 -4.76
C GLU A 366 -5.36 25.60 -6.28
N ASN A 367 -5.67 24.39 -6.71
CA ASN A 367 -5.86 24.04 -8.12
C ASN A 367 -7.35 23.87 -8.43
N THR A 368 -7.82 24.51 -9.49
CA THR A 368 -9.23 24.37 -9.94
C THR A 368 -9.45 23.20 -10.90
N ALA A 369 -8.38 22.55 -11.35
CA ALA A 369 -8.35 21.34 -12.17
C ALA A 369 -7.37 20.33 -11.54
N SER A 370 -6.54 19.64 -12.33
CA SER A 370 -5.73 18.50 -11.90
C SER A 370 -4.40 18.91 -11.24
N LEU A 371 -3.91 18.08 -10.34
CA LEU A 371 -2.56 18.16 -9.78
C LEU A 371 -1.75 16.93 -10.19
N HIS A 372 -0.59 17.15 -10.82
CA HIS A 372 0.29 16.11 -11.32
C HIS A 372 1.65 16.17 -10.60
N VAL A 373 2.06 15.06 -9.98
CA VAL A 373 3.36 14.95 -9.30
C VAL A 373 4.16 13.81 -9.93
N GLY A 374 5.24 14.15 -10.60
CA GLY A 374 6.01 13.23 -11.45
C GLY A 374 5.29 12.92 -12.76
N TYR A 375 5.02 13.97 -13.56
CA TYR A 375 4.29 13.85 -14.84
C TYR A 375 5.14 13.18 -15.93
N GLN A 376 6.36 13.68 -16.16
CA GLN A 376 7.39 13.04 -17.01
C GLN A 376 8.80 13.12 -16.41
N GLY A 377 8.92 13.64 -15.19
CA GLY A 377 10.16 13.80 -14.46
C GLY A 377 10.00 13.35 -13.00
N ALA A 378 11.03 13.53 -12.18
CA ALA A 378 10.91 13.30 -10.75
C ALA A 378 10.32 14.53 -10.06
N GLY A 379 9.18 14.35 -9.40
CA GLY A 379 8.46 15.40 -8.69
C GLY A 379 8.27 15.04 -7.22
N THR A 380 8.53 16.00 -6.32
CA THR A 380 8.23 15.83 -4.90
C THR A 380 7.32 16.95 -4.40
N LEU A 381 6.19 16.59 -3.80
CA LEU A 381 5.31 17.51 -3.10
C LEU A 381 5.30 17.19 -1.61
N ASN A 382 5.69 18.16 -0.78
CA ASN A 382 5.61 18.08 0.67
C ASN A 382 4.49 18.98 1.19
N ILE A 383 3.58 18.43 1.98
CA ILE A 383 2.48 19.13 2.65
C ILE A 383 2.65 18.90 4.15
N GLU A 384 3.06 19.94 4.86
CA GLU A 384 3.60 19.78 6.22
C GLU A 384 3.05 20.86 7.17
N ALA A 385 3.08 20.56 8.47
CA ALA A 385 2.78 21.50 9.55
C ALA A 385 1.45 22.29 9.38
N GLY A 386 0.40 21.64 8.87
CA GLY A 386 -0.92 22.25 8.68
C GLY A 386 -1.13 22.96 7.33
N GLY A 387 -0.25 22.72 6.36
CA GLY A 387 -0.42 23.18 4.98
C GLY A 387 -1.54 22.41 4.26
N THR A 388 -2.19 23.02 3.27
CA THR A 388 -3.29 22.38 2.53
C THR A 388 -3.15 22.51 1.02
N VAL A 389 -3.48 21.44 0.30
CA VAL A 389 -3.54 21.42 -1.17
C VAL A 389 -4.93 20.98 -1.61
N THR A 390 -5.47 21.62 -2.65
CA THR A 390 -6.74 21.21 -3.28
C THR A 390 -6.58 21.00 -4.77
N SER A 391 -7.29 20.02 -5.32
CA SER A 391 -7.44 19.79 -6.75
C SER A 391 -8.79 19.16 -7.08
N VAL A 392 -9.15 19.14 -8.36
CA VAL A 392 -10.22 18.25 -8.87
C VAL A 392 -9.68 16.84 -8.88
N ASP A 393 -8.81 16.51 -9.83
CA ASP A 393 -8.15 15.21 -9.88
C ASP A 393 -6.70 15.30 -9.38
N GLY A 394 -6.13 14.14 -9.04
CA GLY A 394 -4.73 13.99 -8.66
C GLY A 394 -4.08 12.84 -9.41
N SER A 395 -2.85 13.02 -9.89
CA SER A 395 -2.05 11.93 -10.43
C SER A 395 -0.61 12.00 -9.90
N ILE A 396 -0.08 10.84 -9.51
CA ILE A 396 1.28 10.67 -9.01
C ILE A 396 1.99 9.61 -9.84
N GLY A 397 3.08 9.96 -10.52
CA GLY A 397 3.89 9.02 -11.29
C GLY A 397 3.21 8.57 -12.60
N GLU A 398 3.19 9.47 -13.60
CA GLU A 398 2.49 9.25 -14.87
C GLU A 398 3.34 8.70 -16.01
N ASP A 399 4.67 8.82 -15.95
CA ASP A 399 5.53 8.39 -17.06
C ASP A 399 6.05 6.96 -16.90
N ASN A 400 6.16 6.23 -18.01
CA ASN A 400 6.66 4.85 -18.08
C ASN A 400 8.18 4.73 -17.83
N GLY A 401 8.84 5.82 -17.43
CA GLY A 401 10.27 5.87 -17.12
C GLY A 401 10.61 5.38 -15.71
N THR A 402 11.88 5.51 -15.33
CA THR A 402 12.37 5.15 -13.99
C THR A 402 12.17 6.25 -12.94
N MET A 403 11.58 7.39 -13.32
CA MET A 403 11.40 8.53 -12.42
C MET A 403 10.13 8.35 -11.59
N GLU A 404 10.14 8.92 -10.38
CA GLU A 404 9.10 8.72 -9.39
C GLU A 404 8.37 10.04 -9.08
N GLY A 405 7.04 9.96 -8.96
CA GLY A 405 6.25 10.97 -8.30
C GLY A 405 6.13 10.66 -6.81
N VAL A 406 6.43 11.62 -5.95
CA VAL A 406 6.37 11.43 -4.49
C VAL A 406 5.56 12.55 -3.85
N VAL A 407 4.52 12.18 -3.10
CA VAL A 407 3.76 13.11 -2.25
C VAL A 407 3.95 12.71 -0.79
N ASN A 408 4.38 13.64 0.05
CA ASN A 408 4.53 13.47 1.49
C ASN A 408 3.57 14.41 2.21
N ILE A 409 2.74 13.87 3.10
CA ILE A 409 1.78 14.62 3.89
C ILE A 409 2.01 14.26 5.35
N SER A 410 2.47 15.21 6.15
CA SER A 410 2.82 14.96 7.54
C SER A 410 2.41 16.06 8.50
N GLY A 411 2.04 15.67 9.71
CA GLY A 411 1.65 16.58 10.78
C GLY A 411 0.17 16.92 10.78
N VAL A 412 -0.35 17.19 11.97
CA VAL A 412 -1.76 17.52 12.22
C VAL A 412 -2.21 18.69 11.35
N GLY A 413 -3.33 18.50 10.65
CA GLY A 413 -3.96 19.50 9.80
C GLY A 413 -3.33 19.62 8.39
N SER A 414 -2.24 18.92 8.11
CA SER A 414 -1.70 18.82 6.76
C SER A 414 -2.63 17.97 5.91
N ALA A 415 -3.09 18.51 4.77
CA ALA A 415 -4.11 17.82 3.99
C ALA A 415 -4.00 18.03 2.48
N TRP A 416 -4.38 16.98 1.74
CA TRP A 416 -4.72 17.09 0.32
C TRP A 416 -6.18 16.65 0.08
N ASN A 417 -6.98 17.56 -0.46
CA ASN A 417 -8.35 17.28 -0.88
C ASN A 417 -8.40 17.24 -2.42
N ALA A 418 -8.53 16.04 -2.98
CA ALA A 418 -8.84 15.80 -4.38
C ALA A 418 -10.36 15.56 -4.51
N SER A 419 -11.10 16.53 -5.04
CA SER A 419 -12.56 16.40 -5.10
C SER A 419 -13.06 15.30 -6.06
N GLY A 420 -12.21 14.90 -7.02
CA GLY A 420 -12.39 13.84 -8.01
C GLY A 420 -11.46 12.64 -7.77
N ASP A 421 -10.86 12.12 -8.84
CA ASP A 421 -10.14 10.85 -8.82
C ASP A 421 -8.66 11.05 -8.45
N LEU A 422 -8.10 10.09 -7.72
CA LEU A 422 -6.68 10.05 -7.36
C LEU A 422 -6.01 8.81 -7.97
N SER A 423 -5.11 9.02 -8.92
CA SER A 423 -4.29 7.99 -9.55
C SER A 423 -2.89 7.97 -8.94
N ILE A 424 -2.42 6.80 -8.49
CA ILE A 424 -1.07 6.62 -7.96
C ILE A 424 -0.36 5.51 -8.75
N GLY A 425 0.76 5.85 -9.38
CA GLY A 425 1.43 4.99 -10.35
C GLY A 425 0.55 4.74 -11.57
N GLU A 426 0.27 5.79 -12.34
CA GLU A 426 -0.59 5.71 -13.52
C GLU A 426 0.09 4.87 -14.61
N ALA A 427 1.23 5.32 -15.11
CA ALA A 427 2.12 4.53 -15.99
C ALA A 427 3.52 4.33 -15.38
N GLY A 428 3.90 5.16 -14.40
CA GLY A 428 5.17 5.11 -13.69
C GLY A 428 5.06 4.67 -12.26
N LYS A 429 6.08 5.01 -11.46
CA LYS A 429 6.05 4.80 -10.01
C LYS A 429 5.54 6.05 -9.29
N GLY A 430 4.43 5.88 -8.58
CA GLY A 430 3.84 6.91 -7.72
C GLY A 430 3.86 6.48 -6.27
N ILE A 431 4.30 7.36 -5.37
CA ILE A 431 4.35 7.11 -3.93
C ILE A 431 3.56 8.21 -3.21
N LEU A 432 2.61 7.81 -2.37
CA LEU A 432 1.90 8.69 -1.45
C LEU A 432 2.20 8.27 -0.01
N ASN A 433 2.85 9.14 0.74
CA ASN A 433 3.11 8.96 2.17
C ASN A 433 2.19 9.88 2.97
N ILE A 434 1.40 9.31 3.88
CA ILE A 434 0.52 10.05 4.79
C ILE A 434 0.93 9.66 6.22
N ARG A 435 1.37 10.63 7.03
CA ARG A 435 1.98 10.34 8.33
C ARG A 435 1.57 11.34 9.40
N GLU A 436 1.68 10.92 10.66
CA GLU A 436 1.68 11.83 11.82
C GLU A 436 0.47 12.79 11.87
N GLY A 437 -0.74 12.30 11.58
CA GLY A 437 -1.97 13.10 11.59
C GLY A 437 -2.27 13.84 10.27
N GLY A 438 -1.53 13.51 9.20
CA GLY A 438 -1.84 13.98 7.84
C GLY A 438 -3.11 13.33 7.28
N ALA A 439 -3.78 14.03 6.35
CA ALA A 439 -5.05 13.57 5.78
C ALA A 439 -5.09 13.68 4.24
N VAL A 440 -5.74 12.69 3.60
CA VAL A 440 -6.09 12.72 2.17
C VAL A 440 -7.56 12.39 1.98
N ASP A 441 -8.26 13.17 1.16
CA ASP A 441 -9.63 12.88 0.71
C ASP A 441 -9.65 12.76 -0.81
N SER A 442 -10.26 11.70 -1.35
CA SER A 442 -10.55 11.54 -2.77
C SER A 442 -11.95 10.96 -3.04
N SER A 443 -12.48 11.18 -4.24
CA SER A 443 -13.70 10.51 -4.70
C SER A 443 -13.43 9.01 -4.93
N ASN A 444 -12.53 8.71 -5.86
CA ASN A 444 -12.00 7.37 -6.09
C ASN A 444 -10.48 7.38 -5.91
N ALA A 445 -9.91 6.19 -5.76
CA ALA A 445 -8.46 6.01 -5.79
C ALA A 445 -8.09 4.78 -6.61
N SER A 446 -7.07 4.91 -7.47
CA SER A 446 -6.55 3.80 -8.29
C SER A 446 -5.03 3.72 -8.19
N LEU A 447 -4.51 2.55 -7.86
CA LEU A 447 -3.08 2.27 -7.77
C LEU A 447 -2.67 1.30 -8.89
N GLY A 448 -1.52 1.56 -9.53
CA GLY A 448 -1.04 0.72 -10.63
C GLY A 448 -2.04 0.70 -11.78
N VAL A 449 -2.31 1.87 -12.36
CA VAL A 449 -3.45 2.08 -13.27
C VAL A 449 -3.25 1.36 -14.60
N LEU A 450 -2.06 1.52 -15.21
CA LEU A 450 -1.65 0.87 -16.45
C LEU A 450 -0.68 -0.28 -16.16
N SER A 451 -0.40 -1.13 -17.15
CA SER A 451 0.38 -2.37 -16.97
C SER A 451 1.81 -2.19 -16.45
N ALA A 452 2.42 -1.02 -16.67
CA ALA A 452 3.73 -0.65 -16.13
C ALA A 452 3.64 0.19 -14.83
N GLY A 453 2.43 0.64 -14.47
CA GLY A 453 2.19 1.49 -13.31
C GLY A 453 2.49 0.77 -12.00
N ASN A 454 3.15 1.48 -11.08
CA ASN A 454 3.47 1.01 -9.74
C ASN A 454 3.02 2.06 -8.72
N GLY A 455 1.85 1.83 -8.12
CA GLY A 455 1.27 2.71 -7.11
C GLY A 455 1.55 2.20 -5.70
N GLU A 456 2.14 3.03 -4.85
CA GLU A 456 2.38 2.73 -3.45
C GLU A 456 1.79 3.81 -2.53
N VAL A 457 0.97 3.40 -1.57
CA VAL A 457 0.43 4.28 -0.54
C VAL A 457 0.86 3.77 0.84
N ASN A 458 1.44 4.66 1.64
CA ASN A 458 1.97 4.37 2.97
C ASN A 458 1.32 5.27 4.01
N LEU A 459 0.59 4.68 4.95
CA LEU A 459 -0.04 5.37 6.07
C LEU A 459 0.62 4.94 7.39
N SER A 460 0.93 5.90 8.26
CA SER A 460 1.42 5.59 9.61
C SER A 460 1.20 6.72 10.63
N GLY A 461 1.14 6.36 11.91
CA GLY A 461 0.97 7.31 13.01
C GLY A 461 -0.50 7.60 13.34
N ALA A 462 -0.72 8.01 14.58
CA ALA A 462 -2.06 8.33 15.07
C ALA A 462 -2.73 9.45 14.26
N ASP A 463 -4.06 9.36 14.13
CA ASP A 463 -4.92 10.32 13.43
C ASP A 463 -4.60 10.50 11.93
N THR A 464 -3.70 9.70 11.37
CA THR A 464 -3.43 9.64 9.93
C THR A 464 -4.63 9.03 9.22
N LEU A 465 -5.18 9.75 8.25
CA LEU A 465 -6.43 9.37 7.59
C LEU A 465 -6.32 9.43 6.07
N TRP A 466 -6.79 8.37 5.41
CA TRP A 466 -7.09 8.40 3.98
C TRP A 466 -8.55 8.03 3.74
N THR A 467 -9.33 8.97 3.23
CA THR A 467 -10.75 8.80 2.94
C THR A 467 -10.96 8.68 1.44
N ILE A 468 -11.49 7.54 1.00
CA ILE A 468 -11.96 7.32 -0.36
C ILE A 468 -13.49 7.27 -0.31
N ARG A 469 -14.15 8.27 -0.89
CA ARG A 469 -15.62 8.40 -0.78
C ARG A 469 -16.39 7.33 -1.56
N SER A 470 -15.78 6.76 -2.59
CA SER A 470 -16.35 5.70 -3.43
C SER A 470 -15.39 4.50 -3.50
N SER A 471 -14.71 4.29 -4.63
CA SER A 471 -14.03 3.03 -4.91
C SER A 471 -12.51 3.14 -4.77
N LEU A 472 -11.90 2.14 -4.12
CA LEU A 472 -10.46 1.92 -4.10
C LEU A 472 -10.08 0.75 -5.02
N TYR A 473 -9.20 0.98 -5.98
CA TYR A 473 -8.62 -0.05 -6.86
C TYR A 473 -7.14 -0.20 -6.56
N VAL A 474 -6.71 -1.37 -6.10
CA VAL A 474 -5.31 -1.68 -5.78
C VAL A 474 -4.79 -2.68 -6.80
N GLY A 475 -4.01 -2.18 -7.77
CA GLY A 475 -3.56 -2.98 -8.91
C GLY A 475 -4.66 -3.12 -9.94
N ARG A 476 -4.95 -2.02 -10.64
CA ARG A 476 -5.94 -1.99 -11.72
C ARG A 476 -5.46 -2.81 -12.91
N SER A 477 -4.30 -2.46 -13.46
CA SER A 477 -3.61 -3.26 -14.50
C SER A 477 -2.13 -3.51 -14.16
N GLY A 478 -1.53 -2.66 -13.33
CA GLY A 478 -0.15 -2.75 -12.85
C GLY A 478 -0.06 -3.21 -11.38
N LEU A 479 1.02 -2.83 -10.71
CA LEU A 479 1.24 -3.15 -9.30
C LEU A 479 0.62 -2.06 -8.41
N GLY A 480 -0.27 -2.45 -7.51
CA GLY A 480 -0.77 -1.59 -6.44
C GLY A 480 -0.39 -2.13 -5.06
N LYS A 481 0.06 -1.25 -4.18
CA LYS A 481 0.39 -1.58 -2.79
C LYS A 481 -0.13 -0.51 -1.83
N VAL A 482 -0.88 -0.94 -0.82
CA VAL A 482 -1.32 -0.08 0.29
C VAL A 482 -0.79 -0.65 1.59
N ASN A 483 -0.09 0.17 2.39
CA ASN A 483 0.37 -0.19 3.72
C ASN A 483 -0.28 0.73 4.75
N ILE A 484 -1.14 0.17 5.60
CA ILE A 484 -1.79 0.84 6.72
C ILE A 484 -1.08 0.36 7.99
N ASN A 485 -0.21 1.21 8.54
CA ASN A 485 0.65 0.89 9.67
C ASN A 485 0.20 1.63 10.93
N THR A 486 0.79 1.25 12.08
CA THR A 486 0.38 1.60 13.45
C THR A 486 -0.35 2.94 13.57
N GLY A 487 -1.62 2.86 14.00
CA GLY A 487 -2.48 4.00 14.33
C GLY A 487 -3.16 4.71 13.16
N ALA A 488 -2.90 4.30 11.91
CA ALA A 488 -3.49 4.92 10.73
C ALA A 488 -4.82 4.28 10.32
N THR A 489 -5.69 5.08 9.68
CA THR A 489 -6.99 4.63 9.18
C THR A 489 -7.12 4.91 7.67
N ALA A 490 -7.64 3.94 6.92
CA ALA A 490 -8.12 4.15 5.57
C ALA A 490 -9.59 3.71 5.45
N THR A 491 -10.40 4.49 4.73
CA THR A 491 -11.83 4.19 4.50
C THR A 491 -12.18 4.17 3.02
N ALA A 492 -13.06 3.26 2.60
CA ALA A 492 -13.61 3.21 1.25
C ALA A 492 -15.08 2.76 1.26
N ALA A 493 -15.84 3.05 0.20
CA ALA A 493 -17.15 2.42 0.01
C ALA A 493 -16.98 0.99 -0.53
N THR A 494 -16.17 0.83 -1.56
CA THR A 494 -15.82 -0.48 -2.15
C THR A 494 -14.31 -0.57 -2.35
N ALA A 495 -13.78 -1.79 -2.37
CA ALA A 495 -12.39 -2.03 -2.69
C ALA A 495 -12.20 -3.26 -3.58
N THR A 496 -11.32 -3.15 -4.57
CA THR A 496 -10.89 -4.26 -5.43
C THR A 496 -9.37 -4.34 -5.44
N ILE A 497 -8.81 -5.51 -5.15
CA ILE A 497 -7.36 -5.79 -5.19
C ILE A 497 -7.09 -6.76 -6.34
N GLY A 498 -6.26 -6.38 -7.31
CA GLY A 498 -6.00 -7.18 -8.51
C GLY A 498 -7.21 -7.20 -9.45
N GLU A 499 -7.58 -6.05 -10.01
CA GLU A 499 -8.79 -5.87 -10.84
C GLU A 499 -8.64 -6.63 -12.17
N GLN A 500 -7.59 -6.34 -12.94
CA GLN A 500 -7.37 -6.95 -14.26
C GLN A 500 -6.30 -8.03 -14.24
N LEU A 501 -6.30 -8.87 -15.29
CA LEU A 501 -5.28 -9.88 -15.53
C LEU A 501 -3.89 -9.23 -15.60
N SER A 502 -3.02 -9.59 -14.66
CA SER A 502 -1.62 -9.19 -14.64
C SER A 502 -0.76 -10.29 -14.01
N SER A 503 0.55 -10.26 -14.24
CA SER A 503 1.51 -11.16 -13.58
C SER A 503 1.90 -10.69 -12.18
N PHE A 504 1.35 -9.56 -11.72
CA PHE A 504 1.69 -8.95 -10.44
C PHE A 504 0.63 -9.31 -9.39
N THR A 505 1.08 -9.53 -8.16
CA THR A 505 0.17 -9.64 -7.01
C THR A 505 0.09 -8.28 -6.35
N SER A 506 -1.08 -7.65 -6.42
CA SER A 506 -1.32 -6.39 -5.73
C SER A 506 -1.79 -6.66 -4.31
N GLU A 507 -1.40 -5.80 -3.37
CA GLU A 507 -1.54 -6.11 -1.96
C GLU A 507 -2.00 -4.93 -1.10
N VAL A 508 -2.83 -5.24 -0.10
CA VAL A 508 -3.16 -4.36 1.00
C VAL A 508 -2.65 -4.99 2.30
N ASN A 509 -1.86 -4.24 3.05
CA ASN A 509 -1.29 -4.65 4.32
C ASN A 509 -1.88 -3.78 5.43
N VAL A 510 -2.53 -4.40 6.42
CA VAL A 510 -3.03 -3.74 7.63
C VAL A 510 -2.24 -4.29 8.81
N SER A 511 -1.40 -3.47 9.43
CA SER A 511 -0.49 -3.93 10.47
C SER A 511 -0.28 -2.94 11.61
N GLY A 512 -0.09 -3.46 12.81
CA GLY A 512 0.15 -2.66 14.01
C GLY A 512 -1.12 -2.26 14.74
N ASP A 513 -1.00 -2.05 16.04
CA ASP A 513 -2.11 -1.65 16.91
C ASP A 513 -2.76 -0.35 16.44
N GLY A 514 -4.09 -0.33 16.46
CA GLY A 514 -4.90 0.83 16.05
C GLY A 514 -4.95 1.09 14.55
N SER A 515 -4.29 0.26 13.74
CA SER A 515 -4.39 0.33 12.28
C SER A 515 -5.73 -0.22 11.79
N LEU A 516 -6.42 0.55 10.96
CA LEU A 516 -7.79 0.24 10.57
C LEU A 516 -8.03 0.43 9.08
N TRP A 517 -8.63 -0.58 8.45
CA TRP A 517 -9.14 -0.49 7.07
C TRP A 517 -10.64 -0.80 7.00
N GLU A 518 -11.46 0.23 6.86
CA GLU A 518 -12.92 0.09 6.80
C GLU A 518 -13.42 0.20 5.37
N VAL A 519 -14.17 -0.82 4.93
CA VAL A 519 -14.88 -0.80 3.66
C VAL A 519 -16.37 -0.97 3.92
N SER A 520 -17.16 0.06 3.61
CA SER A 520 -18.58 0.07 4.05
C SER A 520 -19.49 -0.85 3.22
N SER A 521 -19.08 -1.24 2.02
CA SER A 521 -19.78 -2.18 1.15
C SER A 521 -18.94 -3.43 0.90
N SER A 522 -18.29 -3.58 -0.26
CA SER A 522 -17.71 -4.85 -0.68
C SER A 522 -16.20 -4.78 -0.87
N VAL A 523 -15.51 -5.85 -0.49
CA VAL A 523 -14.10 -6.10 -0.80
C VAL A 523 -13.99 -7.26 -1.78
N ILE A 524 -13.31 -7.06 -2.91
CA ILE A 524 -12.96 -8.10 -3.87
C ILE A 524 -11.44 -8.25 -3.87
N ILE A 525 -10.95 -9.46 -3.64
CA ILE A 525 -9.53 -9.80 -3.62
C ILE A 525 -9.28 -10.80 -4.74
N GLY A 526 -8.50 -10.42 -5.74
CA GLY A 526 -8.34 -11.15 -7.00
C GLY A 526 -9.63 -11.13 -7.80
N ASP A 527 -9.89 -10.06 -8.55
CA ASP A 527 -11.08 -9.96 -9.40
C ASP A 527 -10.88 -10.77 -10.69
N ALA A 528 -10.19 -10.21 -11.69
CA ALA A 528 -9.62 -10.98 -12.80
C ALA A 528 -8.12 -11.26 -12.61
N GLY A 529 -7.44 -10.49 -11.75
CA GLY A 529 -6.01 -10.62 -11.46
C GLY A 529 -5.69 -11.39 -10.18
N MET A 530 -4.49 -11.13 -9.64
CA MET A 530 -4.04 -11.65 -8.34
C MET A 530 -4.08 -10.56 -7.28
N GLY A 531 -4.83 -10.79 -6.21
CA GLY A 531 -4.96 -9.87 -5.08
C GLY A 531 -4.61 -10.53 -3.75
N LYS A 532 -4.06 -9.74 -2.83
CA LYS A 532 -3.70 -10.18 -1.49
C LYS A 532 -4.09 -9.18 -0.41
N LEU A 533 -4.66 -9.66 0.68
CA LEU A 533 -4.88 -8.91 1.91
C LEU A 533 -4.10 -9.57 3.04
N ASN A 534 -3.27 -8.80 3.74
CA ASN A 534 -2.58 -9.24 4.93
C ASN A 534 -3.03 -8.41 6.13
N ILE A 535 -3.50 -9.06 7.19
CA ILE A 535 -3.90 -8.43 8.45
C ILE A 535 -3.05 -9.04 9.56
N THR A 536 -2.17 -8.23 10.15
CA THR A 536 -1.13 -8.73 11.07
C THR A 536 -0.93 -7.81 12.25
N SER A 537 -0.26 -8.31 13.30
CA SER A 537 0.21 -7.50 14.43
C SER A 537 -0.83 -6.52 15.01
N GLY A 538 -2.09 -6.93 15.19
CA GLY A 538 -3.13 -6.09 15.80
C GLY A 538 -3.94 -5.23 14.83
N GLY A 539 -3.66 -5.30 13.51
CA GLY A 539 -4.41 -4.59 12.49
C GLY A 539 -5.86 -5.07 12.36
N GLN A 540 -6.77 -4.19 11.99
CA GLN A 540 -8.20 -4.50 11.88
C GLN A 540 -8.77 -4.07 10.53
N SER A 541 -9.69 -4.87 10.00
CA SER A 541 -10.43 -4.50 8.79
C SER A 541 -11.89 -4.91 8.88
N SER A 542 -12.75 -4.21 8.14
CA SER A 542 -14.18 -4.53 8.03
C SER A 542 -14.71 -4.40 6.60
N ALA A 543 -15.71 -5.21 6.28
CA ALA A 543 -16.46 -5.19 5.02
C ALA A 543 -17.93 -5.59 5.25
N ALA A 544 -18.86 -5.12 4.41
CA ALA A 544 -20.22 -5.67 4.40
C ALA A 544 -20.29 -7.01 3.65
N SER A 545 -19.50 -7.18 2.58
CA SER A 545 -19.33 -8.46 1.88
C SER A 545 -17.91 -8.62 1.34
N ALA A 546 -17.47 -9.85 1.15
CA ALA A 546 -16.13 -10.13 0.65
C ALA A 546 -16.09 -11.30 -0.33
N ILE A 547 -15.26 -11.18 -1.37
CA ILE A 547 -14.99 -12.23 -2.37
C ILE A 547 -13.48 -12.38 -2.55
N LEU A 548 -12.98 -13.62 -2.46
CA LEU A 548 -11.60 -13.99 -2.81
C LEU A 548 -11.63 -14.84 -4.07
N GLY A 549 -10.95 -14.45 -5.14
CA GLY A 549 -10.93 -15.16 -6.42
C GLY A 549 -12.27 -15.06 -7.17
N ASN A 550 -12.59 -13.87 -7.68
CA ASN A 550 -13.90 -13.56 -8.23
C ASN A 550 -14.16 -14.18 -9.61
N ALA A 551 -13.22 -14.03 -10.55
CA ALA A 551 -13.36 -14.45 -11.95
C ALA A 551 -12.50 -15.67 -12.30
N VAL A 552 -12.78 -16.29 -13.45
CA VAL A 552 -12.01 -17.44 -13.95
C VAL A 552 -10.54 -17.04 -14.16
N GLY A 553 -9.62 -17.83 -13.60
CA GLY A 553 -8.17 -17.59 -13.69
C GLY A 553 -7.61 -16.57 -12.68
N SER A 554 -8.47 -15.93 -11.88
CA SER A 554 -8.06 -15.03 -10.79
C SER A 554 -7.62 -15.78 -9.53
N SER A 555 -6.85 -15.11 -8.67
CA SER A 555 -6.46 -15.62 -7.36
C SER A 555 -6.61 -14.55 -6.29
N GLY A 556 -7.36 -14.85 -5.23
CA GLY A 556 -7.53 -14.01 -4.06
C GLY A 556 -7.00 -14.67 -2.80
N GLU A 557 -6.10 -14.00 -2.09
CA GLU A 557 -5.50 -14.51 -0.85
C GLU A 557 -5.75 -13.56 0.33
N LEU A 558 -6.20 -14.11 1.46
CA LEU A 558 -6.20 -13.44 2.75
C LEU A 558 -5.26 -14.18 3.70
N ASN A 559 -4.36 -13.43 4.34
CA ASN A 559 -3.61 -13.90 5.51
C ASN A 559 -3.96 -13.09 6.74
N ILE A 560 -4.28 -13.79 7.82
CA ILE A 560 -4.47 -13.21 9.15
C ILE A 560 -3.57 -13.90 10.17
N ASN A 561 -2.70 -13.10 10.78
CA ASN A 561 -1.65 -13.61 11.68
C ASN A 561 -1.59 -12.75 12.94
N ASN A 562 -1.02 -13.33 14.00
CA ASN A 562 -0.83 -12.71 15.33
C ASN A 562 -2.14 -12.44 16.09
N ILE A 563 -2.04 -12.43 17.42
CA ILE A 563 -3.16 -12.08 18.28
C ILE A 563 -3.54 -10.60 18.10
N GLY A 564 -4.83 -10.30 18.21
CA GLY A 564 -5.38 -8.94 18.05
C GLY A 564 -5.70 -8.53 16.61
N SER A 565 -5.20 -9.25 15.61
CA SER A 565 -5.58 -9.04 14.21
C SER A 565 -7.01 -9.50 13.96
N SER A 566 -7.83 -8.73 13.25
CA SER A 566 -9.23 -9.11 12.98
C SER A 566 -9.76 -8.68 11.62
N TRP A 567 -10.60 -9.52 11.00
CA TRP A 567 -11.42 -9.16 9.85
C TRP A 567 -12.89 -9.45 10.08
N GLN A 568 -13.73 -8.41 10.03
CA GLN A 568 -15.18 -8.53 10.18
C GLN A 568 -15.88 -8.34 8.84
N VAL A 569 -16.54 -9.39 8.34
CA VAL A 569 -17.46 -9.34 7.20
C VAL A 569 -18.88 -9.45 7.74
N THR A 570 -19.74 -8.46 7.58
CA THR A 570 -21.10 -8.54 8.18
C THR A 570 -22.05 -9.43 7.38
N GLY A 571 -21.82 -9.57 6.08
CA GLY A 571 -22.59 -10.42 5.16
C GLY A 571 -21.79 -11.64 4.73
N THR A 572 -21.82 -11.96 3.44
CA THR A 572 -21.19 -13.17 2.91
C THR A 572 -19.69 -12.98 2.66
N LEU A 573 -18.90 -13.96 3.12
CA LEU A 573 -17.52 -14.21 2.72
C LEU A 573 -17.48 -15.38 1.71
N THR A 574 -17.16 -15.08 0.46
CA THR A 574 -16.98 -16.09 -0.60
C THR A 574 -15.50 -16.32 -0.86
N ILE A 575 -15.04 -17.57 -0.75
CA ILE A 575 -13.66 -17.96 -1.00
C ILE A 575 -13.63 -18.89 -2.22
N GLY A 576 -13.13 -18.39 -3.34
CA GLY A 576 -13.21 -19.04 -4.65
C GLY A 576 -14.62 -18.92 -5.23
N ASN A 577 -14.91 -17.80 -5.91
CA ASN A 577 -16.19 -17.60 -6.58
C ASN A 577 -16.23 -18.33 -7.93
N LEU A 578 -15.60 -17.76 -8.98
CA LEU A 578 -15.28 -18.45 -10.24
C LEU A 578 -13.77 -18.75 -10.34
N GLY A 579 -12.94 -18.13 -9.50
CA GLY A 579 -11.49 -18.28 -9.47
C GLY A 579 -10.99 -19.13 -8.30
N VAL A 580 -9.74 -18.87 -7.89
CA VAL A 580 -9.11 -19.51 -6.72
C VAL A 580 -9.13 -18.54 -5.53
N GLY A 581 -9.71 -18.95 -4.41
CA GLY A 581 -9.67 -18.20 -3.15
C GLY A 581 -8.93 -18.97 -2.06
N ALA A 582 -8.14 -18.26 -1.27
CA ALA A 582 -7.40 -18.82 -0.14
C ALA A 582 -7.51 -17.95 1.12
N LEU A 583 -7.92 -18.56 2.23
CA LEU A 583 -7.84 -17.99 3.58
C LEU A 583 -6.75 -18.72 4.36
N GLY A 584 -5.76 -17.99 4.87
CA GLY A 584 -4.73 -18.48 5.78
C GLY A 584 -4.84 -17.83 7.15
N MET A 585 -5.03 -18.62 8.20
CA MET A 585 -5.09 -18.15 9.58
C MET A 585 -4.01 -18.80 10.43
N GLN A 586 -3.11 -17.98 10.97
CA GLN A 586 -2.08 -18.37 11.95
C GLN A 586 -2.19 -17.53 13.22
N GLY A 587 -3.41 -17.08 13.53
CA GLY A 587 -3.74 -16.19 14.65
C GLY A 587 -4.93 -15.29 14.30
N GLY A 588 -5.33 -14.44 15.25
CA GLY A 588 -6.38 -13.44 15.04
C GLY A 588 -7.79 -14.04 14.93
N GLU A 589 -8.71 -13.20 14.42
CA GLU A 589 -10.13 -13.53 14.26
C GLU A 589 -10.65 -13.15 12.87
N VAL A 590 -11.37 -14.07 12.23
CA VAL A 590 -12.20 -13.77 11.06
C VAL A 590 -13.64 -14.00 11.46
N ALA A 591 -14.52 -13.03 11.22
CA ALA A 591 -15.94 -13.15 11.45
C ALA A 591 -16.72 -12.89 10.16
N SER A 592 -17.70 -13.73 9.83
CA SER A 592 -18.58 -13.56 8.67
C SER A 592 -20.04 -13.84 9.01
N GLY A 593 -20.99 -13.26 8.27
CA GLY A 593 -22.39 -13.69 8.31
C GLY A 593 -22.51 -15.10 7.72
N ALA A 594 -22.45 -15.23 6.39
CA ALA A 594 -22.35 -16.53 5.73
C ALA A 594 -20.94 -16.73 5.16
N ALA A 595 -20.48 -17.98 5.09
CA ALA A 595 -19.24 -18.34 4.41
C ALA A 595 -19.48 -19.43 3.36
N MET A 596 -18.85 -19.28 2.19
CA MET A 596 -18.92 -20.28 1.12
C MET A 596 -17.57 -20.45 0.45
N LEU A 597 -17.08 -21.69 0.35
CA LEU A 597 -15.86 -22.06 -0.35
C LEU A 597 -16.18 -22.79 -1.66
N GLY A 598 -15.55 -22.42 -2.77
CA GLY A 598 -15.76 -23.05 -4.07
C GLY A 598 -17.21 -22.86 -4.56
N ALA A 599 -17.62 -21.60 -4.73
CA ALA A 599 -19.01 -21.23 -4.93
C ALA A 599 -19.57 -21.71 -6.28
N GLN A 600 -18.83 -21.53 -7.38
CA GLN A 600 -19.29 -21.85 -8.74
C GLN A 600 -18.51 -23.02 -9.35
N ALA A 601 -19.08 -23.63 -10.39
CA ALA A 601 -18.43 -24.73 -11.11
C ALA A 601 -17.04 -24.33 -11.64
N GLY A 602 -16.04 -25.18 -11.41
CA GLY A 602 -14.64 -24.93 -11.81
C GLY A 602 -13.83 -24.02 -10.86
N SER A 603 -14.46 -23.43 -9.84
CA SER A 603 -13.77 -22.64 -8.82
C SER A 603 -13.14 -23.51 -7.73
N SER A 604 -12.19 -22.93 -6.98
CA SER A 604 -11.56 -23.57 -5.83
C SER A 604 -11.46 -22.61 -4.64
N GLY A 605 -11.96 -23.03 -3.48
CA GLY A 605 -11.83 -22.30 -2.22
C GLY A 605 -11.09 -23.12 -1.18
N THR A 606 -10.05 -22.57 -0.57
CA THR A 606 -9.31 -23.24 0.51
C THR A 606 -9.22 -22.36 1.75
N ALA A 607 -9.47 -22.92 2.93
CA ALA A 607 -9.18 -22.30 4.21
C ALA A 607 -8.20 -23.15 5.02
N ASN A 608 -7.08 -22.58 5.41
CA ASN A 608 -6.08 -23.18 6.29
C ASN A 608 -6.14 -22.46 7.63
N VAL A 609 -6.61 -23.14 8.67
CA VAL A 609 -6.76 -22.57 10.02
C VAL A 609 -5.91 -23.37 10.99
N SER A 610 -4.68 -22.90 11.23
CA SER A 610 -3.73 -23.54 12.14
C SER A 610 -3.69 -22.89 13.53
N SER A 611 -4.18 -21.65 13.64
CA SER A 611 -4.38 -20.92 14.90
C SER A 611 -5.40 -19.79 14.68
N GLY A 612 -5.95 -19.24 15.77
CA GLY A 612 -6.99 -18.21 15.73
C GLY A 612 -8.40 -18.77 15.61
N ILE A 613 -9.38 -17.88 15.46
CA ILE A 613 -10.81 -18.23 15.43
C ILE A 613 -11.46 -17.72 14.15
N TRP A 614 -12.05 -18.61 13.37
CA TRP A 614 -12.98 -18.25 12.31
C TRP A 614 -14.42 -18.47 12.79
N ASN A 615 -15.19 -17.39 12.93
CA ASN A 615 -16.59 -17.41 13.33
C ASN A 615 -17.49 -17.09 12.12
N THR A 616 -18.47 -17.93 11.83
CA THR A 616 -19.44 -17.67 10.74
C THR A 616 -20.83 -18.16 11.10
N ASP A 617 -21.90 -17.48 10.71
CA ASP A 617 -23.28 -17.92 11.03
C ASP A 617 -23.64 -19.21 10.29
N SER A 618 -23.21 -19.35 9.04
CA SER A 618 -23.35 -20.56 8.22
C SER A 618 -22.12 -20.82 7.36
N LEU A 619 -21.93 -22.08 6.95
CA LEU A 619 -20.77 -22.50 6.18
C LEU A 619 -21.10 -23.58 5.14
N ILE A 620 -20.77 -23.30 3.88
CA ILE A 620 -20.79 -24.25 2.76
C ILE A 620 -19.36 -24.45 2.25
N VAL A 621 -18.93 -25.71 2.12
CA VAL A 621 -17.62 -26.08 1.58
C VAL A 621 -17.82 -26.92 0.32
N GLY A 622 -17.51 -26.34 -0.83
CA GLY A 622 -17.87 -26.88 -2.14
C GLY A 622 -19.34 -26.59 -2.44
N GLY A 623 -19.64 -25.37 -2.90
CA GLY A 623 -20.99 -25.01 -3.37
C GLY A 623 -21.31 -25.74 -4.67
N ALA A 624 -20.86 -25.18 -5.80
CA ALA A 624 -20.81 -25.88 -7.09
C ALA A 624 -19.38 -26.20 -7.57
N GLY A 625 -18.36 -25.68 -6.89
CA GLY A 625 -16.93 -25.90 -7.18
C GLY A 625 -16.27 -26.85 -6.18
N SER A 626 -14.97 -26.65 -5.96
CA SER A 626 -14.20 -27.38 -4.95
C SER A 626 -13.96 -26.51 -3.71
N GLY A 627 -14.32 -27.00 -2.53
CA GLY A 627 -14.03 -26.37 -1.25
C GLY A 627 -13.19 -27.28 -0.36
N THR A 628 -12.23 -26.70 0.36
CA THR A 628 -11.44 -27.44 1.36
C THR A 628 -11.20 -26.60 2.60
N ILE A 629 -11.39 -27.21 3.78
CA ILE A 629 -10.97 -26.65 5.06
C ILE A 629 -9.94 -27.58 5.68
N ASN A 630 -8.79 -27.03 6.06
CA ASN A 630 -7.75 -27.70 6.82
C ASN A 630 -7.69 -27.09 8.23
N LEU A 631 -8.04 -27.89 9.25
CA LEU A 631 -8.00 -27.50 10.66
C LEU A 631 -6.86 -28.21 11.38
N SER A 632 -5.87 -27.46 11.88
CA SER A 632 -4.73 -28.01 12.62
C SER A 632 -4.36 -27.13 13.80
N GLY A 633 -3.41 -27.59 14.63
CA GLY A 633 -2.86 -26.77 15.71
C GLY A 633 -3.94 -26.34 16.71
N ASP A 634 -3.97 -25.05 17.02
CA ASP A 634 -4.96 -24.43 17.91
C ASP A 634 -6.06 -23.70 17.12
N GLY A 635 -6.15 -23.96 15.81
CA GLY A 635 -7.14 -23.35 14.92
C GLY A 635 -8.56 -23.77 15.28
N VAL A 636 -9.48 -22.80 15.33
CA VAL A 636 -10.90 -23.03 15.62
C VAL A 636 -11.76 -22.50 14.49
N VAL A 637 -12.68 -23.32 13.99
CA VAL A 637 -13.81 -22.89 13.16
C VAL A 637 -15.09 -23.05 13.97
N LYS A 638 -15.85 -21.97 14.14
CA LYS A 638 -17.09 -21.92 14.92
C LYS A 638 -18.26 -21.52 14.03
N ILE A 639 -19.33 -22.32 14.07
CA ILE A 639 -20.52 -22.10 13.24
C ILE A 639 -21.71 -21.69 14.10
N GLY A 640 -22.24 -20.49 13.84
CA GLY A 640 -23.31 -19.84 14.58
C GLY A 640 -22.86 -19.27 15.92
N ALA A 641 -23.67 -18.35 16.47
CA ALA A 641 -23.35 -17.63 17.71
C ALA A 641 -22.96 -18.54 18.89
N THR A 642 -23.58 -19.72 19.00
CA THR A 642 -23.32 -20.70 20.07
C THR A 642 -22.44 -21.88 19.64
N GLY A 643 -21.94 -21.92 18.40
CA GLY A 643 -21.20 -23.08 17.88
C GLY A 643 -22.08 -24.29 17.55
N ASN A 644 -23.39 -24.08 17.38
CA ASN A 644 -24.38 -25.14 17.14
C ASN A 644 -24.92 -25.16 15.70
N GLY A 645 -24.27 -24.46 14.78
CA GLY A 645 -24.66 -24.46 13.37
C GLY A 645 -24.30 -25.76 12.64
N THR A 646 -24.55 -25.77 11.33
CA THR A 646 -24.29 -26.90 10.44
C THR A 646 -23.29 -26.50 9.35
N VAL A 647 -22.36 -27.41 9.05
CA VAL A 647 -21.49 -27.32 7.88
C VAL A 647 -22.07 -28.18 6.75
N THR A 648 -22.25 -27.62 5.56
CA THR A 648 -22.63 -28.38 4.37
C THR A 648 -21.41 -28.60 3.50
N LEU A 649 -21.16 -29.86 3.12
CA LEU A 649 -20.08 -30.24 2.21
C LEU A 649 -20.66 -30.65 0.85
N ALA A 650 -20.06 -30.19 -0.25
CA ALA A 650 -20.40 -30.58 -1.62
C ALA A 650 -21.90 -30.42 -1.94
N GLU A 651 -22.39 -29.19 -1.88
CA GLU A 651 -23.82 -28.86 -1.95
C GLU A 651 -24.46 -29.32 -3.29
N ALA A 652 -23.85 -28.98 -4.42
CA ALA A 652 -24.37 -29.28 -5.75
C ALA A 652 -23.77 -30.53 -6.40
N GLU A 653 -24.43 -31.08 -7.42
CA GLU A 653 -23.91 -32.20 -8.21
C GLU A 653 -22.58 -31.83 -8.88
N GLY A 654 -21.60 -32.74 -8.82
CA GLY A 654 -20.26 -32.53 -9.37
C GLY A 654 -19.32 -31.64 -8.54
N SER A 655 -19.82 -31.01 -7.46
CA SER A 655 -18.99 -30.26 -6.52
C SER A 655 -18.15 -31.18 -5.61
N VAL A 656 -17.11 -30.64 -5.00
CA VAL A 656 -16.24 -31.34 -4.05
C VAL A 656 -16.16 -30.53 -2.76
N GLY A 657 -16.44 -31.16 -1.62
CA GLY A 657 -16.38 -30.55 -0.30
C GLY A 657 -15.55 -31.39 0.64
N THR A 658 -14.44 -30.84 1.13
CA THR A 658 -13.48 -31.57 1.95
C THR A 658 -13.23 -30.87 3.27
N LEU A 659 -13.46 -31.58 4.37
CA LEU A 659 -13.06 -31.16 5.72
C LEU A 659 -11.90 -32.04 6.19
N VAL A 660 -10.80 -31.41 6.60
CA VAL A 660 -9.62 -32.09 7.09
C VAL A 660 -9.36 -31.65 8.54
N ILE A 661 -9.38 -32.61 9.46
CA ILE A 661 -9.12 -32.43 10.88
C ILE A 661 -7.76 -33.04 11.21
N GLY A 662 -6.78 -32.18 11.43
CA GLY A 662 -5.37 -32.51 11.49
C GLY A 662 -4.77 -32.71 10.09
N GLN A 663 -3.45 -32.53 10.00
CA GLN A 663 -2.65 -32.70 8.77
C GLN A 663 -1.36 -33.49 9.03
N GLY A 664 -1.45 -34.50 9.90
CA GLY A 664 -0.31 -35.22 10.48
C GLY A 664 0.16 -34.63 11.83
N ASP A 665 -0.31 -33.43 12.15
CA ASP A 665 -0.03 -32.72 13.42
C ASP A 665 -1.20 -32.86 14.43
N THR A 666 -1.25 -31.97 15.43
CA THR A 666 -2.41 -31.82 16.32
C THR A 666 -3.64 -31.36 15.54
N ALA A 667 -4.81 -31.86 15.95
CA ALA A 667 -6.09 -31.52 15.34
C ALA A 667 -6.57 -30.14 15.79
N GLY A 668 -6.98 -29.31 14.84
CA GLY A 668 -7.77 -28.11 15.13
C GLY A 668 -9.21 -28.49 15.54
N ALA A 669 -9.97 -27.53 16.03
CA ALA A 669 -11.33 -27.74 16.54
C ALA A 669 -12.40 -27.21 15.58
N LEU A 670 -13.41 -28.03 15.31
CA LEU A 670 -14.67 -27.60 14.70
C LEU A 670 -15.76 -27.52 15.78
N GLN A 671 -16.31 -26.32 15.99
CA GLN A 671 -17.45 -26.08 16.87
C GLN A 671 -18.72 -25.93 16.01
N ALA A 672 -19.41 -27.05 15.81
CA ALA A 672 -20.67 -27.17 15.07
C ALA A 672 -21.54 -28.28 15.69
N SER A 673 -22.86 -28.27 15.42
CA SER A 673 -23.74 -29.40 15.78
C SER A 673 -23.59 -30.55 14.80
N SER A 674 -23.42 -30.25 13.52
CA SER A 674 -23.41 -31.26 12.46
C SER A 674 -22.59 -30.88 11.24
N VAL A 675 -22.13 -31.90 10.51
CA VAL A 675 -21.54 -31.82 9.17
C VAL A 675 -22.35 -32.71 8.24
N THR A 676 -22.87 -32.14 7.15
CA THR A 676 -23.77 -32.85 6.22
C THR A 676 -23.21 -32.86 4.80
N GLY A 677 -23.17 -34.03 4.16
CA GLY A 677 -22.83 -34.19 2.75
C GLY A 677 -24.03 -33.95 1.83
N GLY A 678 -23.85 -33.14 0.80
CA GLY A 678 -24.85 -32.78 -0.21
C GLY A 678 -24.89 -33.72 -1.41
N LEU A 679 -25.14 -33.16 -2.60
CA LEU A 679 -25.28 -33.92 -3.86
C LEU A 679 -23.94 -34.25 -4.52
N GLY A 680 -22.86 -33.56 -4.16
CA GLY A 680 -21.53 -33.75 -4.70
C GLY A 680 -20.70 -34.80 -3.97
N THR A 681 -19.37 -34.70 -4.09
CA THR A 681 -18.42 -35.56 -3.37
C THR A 681 -17.98 -34.89 -2.07
N ALA A 682 -18.58 -35.28 -0.95
CA ALA A 682 -18.19 -34.81 0.38
C ALA A 682 -17.26 -35.79 1.09
N SER A 683 -16.20 -35.27 1.71
CA SER A 683 -15.28 -36.08 2.53
C SER A 683 -14.90 -35.39 3.84
N VAL A 684 -14.80 -36.17 4.91
CA VAL A 684 -14.24 -35.77 6.19
C VAL A 684 -13.03 -36.64 6.50
N ASN A 685 -11.86 -36.02 6.57
CA ASN A 685 -10.59 -36.70 6.74
C ASN A 685 -9.97 -36.32 8.08
N PHE A 686 -9.76 -37.29 8.94
CA PHE A 686 -9.10 -37.14 10.22
C PHE A 686 -7.66 -37.61 10.06
N ASN A 687 -6.69 -36.69 10.10
CA ASN A 687 -5.27 -37.00 9.99
C ASN A 687 -4.51 -36.38 11.16
N HIS A 688 -4.56 -37.01 12.33
CA HIS A 688 -4.01 -36.47 13.56
C HIS A 688 -3.28 -37.53 14.39
N SER A 689 -2.40 -37.08 15.29
CA SER A 689 -1.59 -37.94 16.18
C SER A 689 -2.09 -37.97 17.63
N VAL A 690 -3.15 -37.23 17.95
CA VAL A 690 -3.74 -37.11 19.30
C VAL A 690 -5.09 -37.81 19.41
N THR A 691 -5.70 -37.83 20.61
CA THR A 691 -7.11 -38.23 20.77
C THR A 691 -8.03 -37.06 20.42
N VAL A 692 -8.99 -37.29 19.53
CA VAL A 692 -10.00 -36.33 19.08
C VAL A 692 -11.38 -36.86 19.41
N ASN A 693 -12.09 -36.16 20.31
CA ASN A 693 -13.50 -36.38 20.58
C ASN A 693 -14.32 -35.53 19.62
N PHE A 694 -14.76 -36.13 18.52
CA PHE A 694 -15.45 -35.38 17.47
C PHE A 694 -16.94 -35.28 17.80
N ALA A 695 -17.33 -34.14 18.38
CA ALA A 695 -18.70 -33.87 18.81
C ALA A 695 -19.73 -33.70 17.67
N PRO A 696 -19.42 -33.06 16.53
CA PRO A 696 -20.42 -32.86 15.46
C PRO A 696 -20.92 -34.18 14.88
N THR A 697 -22.24 -34.34 14.72
CA THR A 697 -22.81 -35.50 14.04
C THR A 697 -22.63 -35.40 12.52
N LEU A 698 -22.29 -36.51 11.88
CA LEU A 698 -22.08 -36.64 10.44
C LEU A 698 -23.35 -37.20 9.76
N ALA A 699 -23.78 -36.56 8.67
CA ALA A 699 -25.02 -36.91 7.95
C ALA A 699 -24.88 -36.80 6.43
N GLY A 700 -25.84 -37.35 5.69
CA GLY A 700 -25.93 -37.21 4.23
C GLY A 700 -24.91 -38.05 3.45
N ASN A 701 -24.65 -37.66 2.20
CA ASN A 701 -23.74 -38.39 1.33
C ASN A 701 -22.29 -37.89 1.53
N LEU A 702 -21.61 -38.40 2.57
CA LEU A 702 -20.19 -38.12 2.81
C LEU A 702 -19.40 -39.41 3.11
N SER A 703 -18.12 -39.40 2.76
CA SER A 703 -17.15 -40.41 3.21
C SER A 703 -16.33 -39.92 4.39
N VAL A 704 -15.85 -40.86 5.20
CA VAL A 704 -15.00 -40.59 6.36
C VAL A 704 -13.71 -41.37 6.22
N THR A 705 -12.57 -40.71 6.36
CA THR A 705 -11.26 -41.36 6.43
C THR A 705 -10.59 -41.02 7.73
N LYS A 706 -10.19 -42.03 8.50
CA LYS A 706 -9.31 -41.90 9.66
C LYS A 706 -7.90 -42.36 9.26
N SER A 707 -7.01 -41.40 9.14
CA SER A 707 -5.57 -41.56 8.91
C SER A 707 -4.78 -40.95 10.09
N GLY A 708 -3.48 -41.22 10.16
CA GLY A 708 -2.63 -40.82 11.28
C GLY A 708 -2.77 -41.71 12.52
N THR A 709 -1.77 -41.67 13.38
CA THR A 709 -1.63 -42.62 14.50
C THR A 709 -2.54 -42.33 15.70
N GLY A 710 -3.24 -41.20 15.70
CA GLY A 710 -4.10 -40.77 16.79
C GLY A 710 -5.41 -41.57 16.90
N ARG A 711 -6.20 -41.23 17.92
CA ARG A 711 -7.48 -41.88 18.25
C ARG A 711 -8.66 -40.96 17.94
N LEU A 712 -9.59 -41.39 17.09
CA LEU A 712 -10.84 -40.68 16.81
C LEU A 712 -11.98 -41.33 17.61
N VAL A 713 -12.79 -40.52 18.28
CA VAL A 713 -13.92 -41.00 19.09
C VAL A 713 -15.24 -40.50 18.53
N PHE A 714 -16.14 -41.45 18.23
CA PHE A 714 -17.54 -41.22 17.86
C PHE A 714 -18.46 -41.77 18.96
N ASP A 715 -18.97 -40.87 19.81
CA ASP A 715 -19.89 -41.21 20.91
C ASP A 715 -21.38 -40.89 20.57
N TYR A 716 -21.65 -40.39 19.37
CA TYR A 716 -23.00 -40.01 18.93
C TYR A 716 -23.46 -40.80 17.70
N GLU A 717 -24.78 -40.79 17.47
CA GLU A 717 -25.36 -41.35 16.26
C GLU A 717 -25.02 -40.50 15.03
N ASN A 718 -24.50 -41.17 14.01
CA ASN A 718 -24.22 -40.63 12.70
C ASN A 718 -25.12 -41.29 11.65
N THR A 719 -25.51 -40.54 10.62
CA THR A 719 -26.49 -40.95 9.61
C THR A 719 -25.96 -40.84 8.18
N TYR A 720 -24.66 -40.65 8.01
CA TYR A 720 -24.06 -40.61 6.68
C TYR A 720 -24.07 -41.98 5.99
N THR A 721 -24.08 -41.97 4.66
CA THR A 721 -24.25 -43.20 3.85
C THR A 721 -22.99 -43.64 3.13
N GLY A 722 -21.96 -42.81 3.07
CA GLY A 722 -20.71 -43.11 2.37
C GLY A 722 -19.74 -43.98 3.17
N LEU A 723 -18.64 -44.37 2.50
CA LEU A 723 -17.60 -45.25 3.04
C LEU A 723 -16.93 -44.64 4.27
N THR A 724 -16.69 -45.48 5.29
CA THR A 724 -15.75 -45.19 6.39
C THR A 724 -14.50 -46.02 6.20
N THR A 725 -13.33 -45.39 6.14
CA THR A 725 -12.03 -46.08 6.07
C THR A 725 -11.21 -45.74 7.31
N VAL A 726 -10.84 -46.75 8.09
CA VAL A 726 -9.86 -46.64 9.18
C VAL A 726 -8.53 -47.13 8.61
N ALA A 727 -7.78 -46.19 8.03
CA ALA A 727 -6.53 -46.47 7.33
C ALA A 727 -5.36 -46.70 8.31
N ASP A 728 -5.34 -45.94 9.41
CA ASP A 728 -4.31 -45.97 10.45
C ASP A 728 -4.86 -45.43 11.80
N GLY A 729 -4.21 -45.80 12.89
CA GLY A 729 -4.59 -45.44 14.26
C GLY A 729 -5.91 -46.08 14.70
N THR A 730 -6.62 -45.42 15.61
CA THR A 730 -7.81 -46.01 16.26
C THR A 730 -9.07 -45.20 15.98
N LEU A 731 -10.16 -45.88 15.63
CA LEU A 731 -11.53 -45.36 15.68
C LEU A 731 -12.27 -46.03 16.85
N LYS A 732 -12.68 -45.26 17.86
CA LYS A 732 -13.54 -45.70 18.96
C LYS A 732 -14.99 -45.37 18.66
N VAL A 733 -15.87 -46.37 18.72
CA VAL A 733 -17.32 -46.21 18.63
C VAL A 733 -17.96 -46.42 20.01
N GLY A 734 -18.56 -45.37 20.57
CA GLY A 734 -19.18 -45.36 21.91
C GLY A 734 -20.62 -44.86 21.91
N ASN A 735 -21.28 -44.90 20.76
CA ASN A 735 -22.64 -44.39 20.61
C ASN A 735 -23.66 -45.22 21.39
N SER A 736 -24.47 -44.56 22.22
CA SER A 736 -25.52 -45.22 23.02
C SER A 736 -26.78 -45.58 22.21
N SER A 737 -26.94 -45.01 21.02
CA SER A 737 -28.06 -45.27 20.11
C SER A 737 -27.62 -45.13 18.65
N GLY A 738 -28.37 -45.73 17.73
CA GLY A 738 -28.12 -45.60 16.29
C GLY A 738 -26.82 -46.27 15.84
N SER A 739 -26.19 -45.73 14.79
CA SER A 739 -24.89 -46.18 14.27
C SER A 739 -23.83 -45.09 14.48
N ALA A 740 -22.65 -45.43 15.00
CA ALA A 740 -21.53 -44.49 15.08
C ALA A 740 -20.94 -44.14 13.70
N THR A 741 -21.13 -44.96 12.67
CA THR A 741 -20.54 -44.73 11.34
C THR A 741 -21.59 -44.68 10.23
N GLY A 742 -22.86 -44.43 10.57
CA GLY A 742 -23.95 -44.42 9.61
C GLY A 742 -24.23 -45.79 8.98
N SER A 743 -24.79 -45.78 7.77
CA SER A 743 -25.18 -47.01 7.04
C SER A 743 -24.16 -47.46 5.99
N GLY A 744 -23.14 -46.65 5.73
CA GLY A 744 -22.11 -46.96 4.75
C GLY A 744 -21.18 -48.08 5.20
N LYS A 745 -20.52 -48.73 4.24
CA LYS A 745 -19.50 -49.75 4.53
C LYS A 745 -18.37 -49.16 5.39
N VAL A 746 -17.81 -49.97 6.27
CA VAL A 746 -16.63 -49.67 7.07
C VAL A 746 -15.50 -50.59 6.64
N ILE A 747 -14.34 -50.04 6.31
CA ILE A 747 -13.11 -50.78 6.03
C ILE A 747 -12.10 -50.44 7.12
N VAL A 748 -11.60 -51.47 7.80
CA VAL A 748 -10.48 -51.36 8.74
C VAL A 748 -9.26 -51.95 8.05
N ASP A 749 -8.38 -51.07 7.56
CA ASP A 749 -7.15 -51.46 6.88
C ASP A 749 -6.12 -51.99 7.88
N ARG A 750 -5.03 -52.58 7.38
CA ARG A 750 -4.04 -53.30 8.20
C ARG A 750 -3.49 -52.53 9.40
N LEU A 751 -3.35 -51.21 9.30
CA LEU A 751 -2.85 -50.35 10.39
C LEU A 751 -3.97 -49.72 11.23
N GLY A 752 -5.22 -49.90 10.81
CA GLY A 752 -6.40 -49.40 11.51
C GLY A 752 -6.84 -50.32 12.65
N THR A 753 -7.38 -49.71 13.69
CA THR A 753 -8.03 -50.39 14.81
C THR A 753 -9.45 -49.84 15.01
N LEU A 754 -10.46 -50.70 15.04
CA LEU A 754 -11.82 -50.37 15.44
C LEU A 754 -12.09 -50.89 16.85
N VAL A 755 -12.45 -50.01 17.77
CA VAL A 755 -12.71 -50.35 19.18
C VAL A 755 -14.02 -49.77 19.70
N GLY A 756 -14.46 -50.22 20.87
CA GLY A 756 -15.54 -49.62 21.64
C GLY A 756 -16.71 -50.55 21.93
N ASP A 757 -17.75 -49.99 22.54
CA ASP A 757 -18.95 -50.67 23.02
C ASP A 757 -20.22 -50.25 22.24
N GLY A 758 -20.04 -49.46 21.18
CA GLY A 758 -21.11 -48.90 20.37
C GLY A 758 -21.68 -49.86 19.31
N LYS A 759 -22.36 -49.26 18.33
CA LYS A 759 -22.95 -49.94 17.18
C LYS A 759 -22.46 -49.35 15.86
N VAL A 760 -22.03 -50.22 14.95
CA VAL A 760 -21.76 -49.95 13.53
C VAL A 760 -22.84 -50.64 12.71
N ALA A 761 -23.70 -49.91 12.00
CA ALA A 761 -24.80 -50.53 11.24
C ALA A 761 -24.39 -51.03 9.85
N GLY A 762 -23.40 -50.40 9.23
CA GLY A 762 -22.90 -50.78 7.90
C GLY A 762 -22.18 -52.13 7.89
N GLU A 763 -21.97 -52.67 6.69
CA GLU A 763 -21.07 -53.81 6.49
C GLU A 763 -19.64 -53.44 6.93
N VAL A 764 -18.95 -54.35 7.60
CA VAL A 764 -17.58 -54.12 8.10
C VAL A 764 -16.61 -55.10 7.45
N GLU A 765 -15.53 -54.59 6.87
CA GLU A 765 -14.43 -55.38 6.33
C GLU A 765 -13.18 -55.18 7.20
N ILE A 766 -12.60 -56.28 7.70
CA ILE A 766 -11.48 -56.24 8.65
C ILE A 766 -10.24 -56.86 8.02
N SER A 767 -9.27 -56.00 7.70
CA SER A 767 -7.87 -56.37 7.42
C SER A 767 -6.91 -55.89 8.52
N GLY A 768 -7.35 -54.98 9.40
CA GLY A 768 -6.64 -54.55 10.61
C GLY A 768 -7.18 -55.21 11.87
N THR A 769 -7.27 -54.45 12.96
CA THR A 769 -7.72 -54.95 14.27
C THR A 769 -9.14 -54.50 14.60
N ILE A 770 -9.95 -55.42 15.11
CA ILE A 770 -11.22 -55.12 15.80
C ILE A 770 -11.10 -55.61 17.24
N SER A 771 -11.44 -54.76 18.21
CA SER A 771 -11.37 -55.06 19.64
C SER A 771 -12.58 -54.45 20.35
N PRO A 772 -13.63 -55.23 20.66
CA PRO A 772 -14.74 -54.77 21.48
C PRO A 772 -14.23 -54.22 22.81
N GLY A 773 -14.90 -53.18 23.32
CA GLY A 773 -14.42 -52.51 24.52
C GLY A 773 -13.28 -51.55 24.26
N ASP A 774 -12.52 -51.24 25.31
CA ASP A 774 -11.40 -50.30 25.22
C ASP A 774 -10.31 -50.64 26.25
N SER A 775 -10.49 -50.18 27.49
CA SER A 775 -9.68 -50.61 28.65
C SER A 775 -10.47 -51.50 29.60
N SER A 776 -11.54 -52.09 29.07
CA SER A 776 -12.50 -52.93 29.75
C SER A 776 -13.28 -53.72 28.73
N VAL A 777 -13.63 -54.93 29.11
CA VAL A 777 -14.43 -55.84 28.30
C VAL A 777 -15.80 -55.25 27.98
N ALA A 778 -16.27 -55.40 26.74
CA ALA A 778 -17.59 -54.92 26.33
C ALA A 778 -18.18 -55.67 25.13
N THR A 779 -19.38 -55.25 24.73
CA THR A 779 -20.02 -55.73 23.50
C THR A 779 -19.90 -54.68 22.41
N LEU A 780 -19.30 -55.04 21.27
CA LEU A 780 -19.31 -54.23 20.06
C LEU A 780 -20.33 -54.82 19.08
N SER A 781 -21.30 -54.02 18.65
CA SER A 781 -22.28 -54.46 17.65
C SER A 781 -21.90 -53.95 16.25
N THR A 782 -21.91 -54.81 15.24
CA THR A 782 -21.66 -54.44 13.83
C THR A 782 -22.78 -54.94 12.92
N GLY A 783 -22.85 -54.43 11.68
CA GLY A 783 -23.57 -55.11 10.59
C GLY A 783 -22.81 -56.37 10.15
N SER A 784 -23.19 -56.93 8.99
CA SER A 784 -22.46 -58.06 8.37
C SER A 784 -20.95 -57.78 8.32
N GLN A 785 -20.13 -58.80 8.60
CA GLN A 785 -18.68 -58.67 8.58
C GLN A 785 -18.02 -59.55 7.51
N THR A 786 -16.88 -59.09 7.02
CA THR A 786 -15.95 -59.86 6.20
C THR A 786 -14.57 -59.85 6.85
N TRP A 787 -14.07 -61.03 7.24
CA TRP A 787 -12.73 -61.23 7.79
C TRP A 787 -11.73 -61.51 6.68
N LYS A 788 -10.78 -60.60 6.46
CA LYS A 788 -9.77 -60.67 5.40
C LYS A 788 -8.45 -61.25 5.92
N ASN A 789 -7.49 -61.41 5.01
CA ASN A 789 -6.14 -61.84 5.35
C ASN A 789 -5.49 -60.92 6.40
N GLU A 790 -4.74 -61.52 7.33
CA GLU A 790 -3.98 -60.83 8.38
C GLU A 790 -4.81 -60.00 9.38
N GLY A 791 -6.14 -59.98 9.25
CA GLY A 791 -7.01 -59.30 10.21
C GLY A 791 -6.95 -59.92 11.61
N VAL A 792 -7.21 -59.10 12.62
CA VAL A 792 -7.15 -59.48 14.04
C VAL A 792 -8.46 -59.15 14.73
N TYR A 793 -9.03 -60.13 15.42
CA TYR A 793 -9.99 -59.92 16.49
C TYR A 793 -9.25 -60.05 17.82
N ASP A 794 -9.00 -58.92 18.48
CA ASP A 794 -8.43 -58.89 19.82
C ASP A 794 -9.55 -59.03 20.85
N TRP A 795 -9.55 -60.15 21.55
CA TRP A 795 -10.59 -60.57 22.48
C TRP A 795 -10.05 -60.61 23.90
N GLU A 796 -10.65 -59.80 24.77
CA GLU A 796 -10.27 -59.68 26.16
C GLU A 796 -11.24 -60.43 27.08
N ILE A 797 -10.71 -61.06 28.12
CA ILE A 797 -11.50 -61.68 29.20
C ILE A 797 -11.05 -61.19 30.57
N GLN A 798 -12.01 -60.76 31.38
CA GLN A 798 -11.79 -60.20 32.71
C GLN A 798 -12.27 -61.14 33.84
N SER A 799 -13.29 -61.97 33.58
CA SER A 799 -13.81 -62.94 34.54
C SER A 799 -14.29 -64.20 33.84
N LEU A 800 -14.06 -65.36 34.47
CA LEU A 800 -14.50 -66.67 33.97
C LEU A 800 -16.00 -66.82 33.89
N ASN A 801 -16.71 -66.14 34.79
CA ASN A 801 -18.13 -66.31 35.02
C ASN A 801 -18.81 -64.94 35.00
N GLY A 802 -19.87 -64.82 34.21
CA GLY A 802 -20.66 -63.60 34.11
C GLY A 802 -21.52 -63.58 32.85
N PRO A 803 -22.34 -62.51 32.67
CA PRO A 803 -23.09 -62.32 31.45
C PRO A 803 -22.13 -62.11 30.26
N THR A 804 -22.40 -62.78 29.14
CA THR A 804 -21.67 -62.61 27.87
C THR A 804 -21.58 -61.13 27.49
N GLY A 805 -20.40 -60.66 27.09
CA GLY A 805 -20.21 -59.28 26.67
C GLY A 805 -20.11 -58.25 27.80
N SER A 806 -20.02 -58.70 29.05
CA SER A 806 -19.81 -57.84 30.25
C SER A 806 -18.69 -58.31 31.18
N THR A 807 -18.16 -59.50 30.93
CA THR A 807 -17.02 -60.10 31.68
C THR A 807 -15.91 -60.63 30.76
N TRP A 808 -16.21 -60.69 29.47
CA TRP A 808 -15.30 -60.86 28.35
C TRP A 808 -15.94 -60.15 27.15
N ASP A 809 -15.13 -59.89 26.13
CA ASP A 809 -15.57 -59.21 24.93
C ASP A 809 -16.57 -60.03 24.12
N LEU A 810 -17.54 -59.35 23.53
CA LEU A 810 -18.48 -59.95 22.61
C LEU A 810 -18.56 -59.13 21.32
N LEU A 811 -18.28 -59.79 20.20
CA LEU A 811 -18.58 -59.25 18.89
C LEU A 811 -19.97 -59.70 18.43
N LYS A 812 -20.90 -58.77 18.29
CA LYS A 812 -22.28 -59.05 17.87
C LYS A 812 -22.51 -58.58 16.44
N ILE A 813 -22.69 -59.52 15.51
CA ILE A 813 -22.84 -59.25 14.08
C ILE A 813 -24.32 -59.35 13.71
N ASP A 814 -24.95 -58.20 13.44
CA ASP A 814 -26.29 -58.14 12.89
C ASP A 814 -26.27 -58.36 11.37
N GLY A 815 -26.04 -59.61 10.99
CA GLY A 815 -25.90 -60.02 9.60
C GLY A 815 -25.12 -61.34 9.48
N ASN A 816 -24.41 -61.49 8.37
CA ASN A 816 -23.55 -62.64 8.11
C ASN A 816 -22.10 -62.33 8.50
N LEU A 817 -21.36 -63.36 8.92
CA LEU A 817 -19.90 -63.33 8.96
C LEU A 817 -19.37 -64.08 7.75
N THR A 818 -18.61 -63.42 6.87
CA THR A 818 -17.91 -64.02 5.74
C THR A 818 -16.42 -64.14 6.06
N ILE A 819 -15.83 -65.30 5.80
CA ILE A 819 -14.39 -65.54 6.04
C ILE A 819 -13.70 -65.63 4.68
N GLU A 820 -12.82 -64.68 4.40
CA GLU A 820 -12.05 -64.57 3.15
C GLU A 820 -10.54 -64.61 3.39
N SER A 821 -10.11 -64.82 4.64
CA SER A 821 -8.72 -65.15 4.96
C SER A 821 -8.30 -66.45 4.29
N THR A 822 -7.00 -66.60 4.06
CA THR A 822 -6.41 -67.76 3.40
C THR A 822 -5.58 -68.57 4.38
N LEU A 823 -5.22 -69.81 4.01
CA LEU A 823 -4.30 -70.61 4.83
C LEU A 823 -2.89 -70.00 4.92
N GLU A 824 -2.47 -69.23 3.90
CA GLU A 824 -1.18 -68.56 3.90
C GLU A 824 -1.20 -67.29 4.76
N ASN A 825 -2.34 -66.60 4.80
CA ASN A 825 -2.53 -65.37 5.55
C ASN A 825 -3.83 -65.48 6.38
N PRO A 826 -3.79 -66.22 7.51
CA PRO A 826 -4.98 -66.47 8.31
C PRO A 826 -5.48 -65.20 9.00
N PHE A 827 -6.75 -65.23 9.39
CA PHE A 827 -7.31 -64.27 10.35
C PHE A 827 -6.95 -64.72 11.76
N THR A 828 -6.57 -63.81 12.64
CA THR A 828 -6.14 -64.13 14.00
C THR A 828 -7.20 -63.72 15.02
N ILE A 829 -7.52 -64.61 15.95
CA ILE A 829 -8.21 -64.25 17.19
C ILE A 829 -7.14 -64.22 18.28
N ALA A 830 -6.78 -63.03 18.72
CA ALA A 830 -5.84 -62.81 19.81
C ALA A 830 -6.61 -62.88 21.14
N ILE A 831 -6.08 -63.66 22.07
CA ILE A 831 -6.75 -63.99 23.33
C ILE A 831 -5.95 -63.34 24.46
N SER A 832 -6.56 -62.37 25.11
CA SER A 832 -5.93 -61.54 26.13
C SER A 832 -6.69 -61.64 27.46
N THR A 833 -5.96 -61.74 28.59
CA THR A 833 -6.58 -61.76 29.93
C THR A 833 -6.36 -60.46 30.68
N LEU A 834 -7.42 -59.99 31.31
CA LEU A 834 -7.44 -58.83 32.18
C LEU A 834 -7.68 -59.25 33.63
N THR A 835 -7.08 -58.50 34.55
CA THR A 835 -7.43 -58.48 35.98
C THR A 835 -8.80 -57.85 36.19
N LEU A 836 -9.40 -58.01 37.37
CA LEU A 836 -10.66 -57.34 37.73
C LEU A 836 -10.59 -55.80 37.67
N GLU A 837 -9.39 -55.21 37.61
CA GLU A 837 -9.17 -53.78 37.46
C GLU A 837 -8.99 -53.36 35.97
N GLY A 838 -9.15 -54.30 35.04
CA GLY A 838 -9.07 -54.05 33.59
C GLY A 838 -7.65 -53.96 33.05
N GLN A 839 -6.64 -54.29 33.87
CA GLN A 839 -5.24 -54.30 33.46
C GLN A 839 -4.84 -55.69 32.97
N ALA A 840 -3.96 -55.77 31.96
CA ALA A 840 -3.38 -57.04 31.52
C ALA A 840 -2.80 -57.84 32.71
N GLY A 841 -3.18 -59.10 32.84
CA GLY A 841 -2.74 -59.95 33.94
C GLY A 841 -3.53 -61.23 34.09
N LEU A 842 -3.28 -61.95 35.18
CA LEU A 842 -3.85 -63.27 35.44
C LEU A 842 -5.39 -63.21 35.49
N LEU A 843 -6.04 -64.09 34.75
CA LEU A 843 -7.48 -64.32 34.84
C LEU A 843 -7.78 -65.01 36.16
N GLN A 844 -8.48 -64.31 37.05
CA GLN A 844 -8.73 -64.78 38.40
C GLN A 844 -9.61 -66.05 38.39
N GLY A 845 -9.15 -67.07 39.13
CA GLY A 845 -9.88 -68.32 39.30
C GLY A 845 -9.71 -69.32 38.15
N PHE A 846 -8.95 -68.98 37.10
CA PHE A 846 -8.70 -69.91 36.00
C PHE A 846 -7.90 -71.12 36.48
N SER A 847 -8.41 -72.30 36.16
CA SER A 847 -7.80 -73.59 36.43
C SER A 847 -7.52 -74.31 35.11
N ASP A 848 -6.26 -74.54 34.81
CA ASP A 848 -5.76 -75.24 33.61
C ASP A 848 -6.21 -76.70 33.49
N THR A 849 -6.85 -77.25 34.53
CA THR A 849 -7.40 -78.62 34.59
C THR A 849 -8.92 -78.71 34.40
N GLN A 850 -9.60 -77.59 34.12
CA GLN A 850 -11.05 -77.55 33.85
C GLN A 850 -11.35 -77.12 32.41
N ASN A 851 -12.48 -77.59 31.88
CA ASN A 851 -12.97 -77.14 30.59
C ASN A 851 -13.73 -75.81 30.73
N TYR A 852 -13.52 -74.90 29.78
CA TYR A 852 -14.26 -73.63 29.69
C TYR A 852 -14.78 -73.40 28.28
N SER A 853 -15.88 -72.67 28.16
CA SER A 853 -16.46 -72.27 26.88
C SER A 853 -16.98 -70.85 27.00
N TRP A 854 -16.51 -69.96 26.14
CA TRP A 854 -16.94 -68.56 26.07
C TRP A 854 -17.47 -68.25 24.68
N THR A 855 -18.68 -67.71 24.60
CA THR A 855 -19.19 -67.16 23.36
C THR A 855 -18.47 -65.84 23.09
N ILE A 856 -17.65 -65.82 22.05
CA ILE A 856 -16.82 -64.67 21.68
C ILE A 856 -17.43 -63.86 20.54
N LEU A 857 -18.31 -64.49 19.75
CA LEU A 857 -18.97 -63.88 18.62
C LEU A 857 -20.35 -64.50 18.42
N SER A 858 -21.33 -63.67 18.07
CA SER A 858 -22.69 -64.09 17.74
C SER A 858 -23.17 -63.40 16.45
N VAL A 859 -23.92 -64.11 15.61
CA VAL A 859 -24.49 -63.57 14.36
C VAL A 859 -26.01 -63.69 14.31
N THR A 860 -26.71 -62.76 13.65
CA THR A 860 -28.15 -62.93 13.39
C THR A 860 -28.44 -63.77 12.13
N GLY A 861 -27.53 -63.72 11.14
CA GLY A 861 -27.54 -64.48 9.89
C GLY A 861 -26.80 -65.82 10.00
N SER A 862 -25.73 -65.99 9.21
CA SER A 862 -24.86 -67.18 9.21
C SER A 862 -23.37 -66.86 9.34
N ILE A 863 -22.62 -67.75 9.98
CA ILE A 863 -21.16 -67.78 9.92
C ILE A 863 -20.75 -68.59 8.68
N GLY A 864 -19.96 -67.98 7.80
CA GLY A 864 -19.51 -68.55 6.54
C GLY A 864 -18.65 -69.79 6.73
N PRO A 865 -18.60 -70.69 5.74
CA PRO A 865 -17.77 -71.88 5.82
C PRO A 865 -16.29 -71.50 5.89
N TRP A 866 -15.54 -72.18 6.76
CA TRP A 866 -14.09 -72.03 6.87
C TRP A 866 -13.42 -73.38 7.10
N SER A 867 -12.19 -73.47 6.61
CA SER A 867 -11.31 -74.62 6.80
C SER A 867 -10.40 -74.39 8.00
N LEU A 868 -10.00 -75.49 8.65
CA LEU A 868 -8.99 -75.46 9.69
C LEU A 868 -7.74 -74.70 9.20
N GLY A 869 -7.32 -73.69 9.97
CA GLY A 869 -6.17 -72.86 9.66
C GLY A 869 -6.48 -71.56 8.90
N GLN A 870 -7.72 -71.29 8.46
CA GLN A 870 -8.09 -69.95 7.96
C GLN A 870 -8.31 -68.95 9.11
N ILE A 871 -8.65 -69.47 10.29
CA ILE A 871 -8.65 -68.73 11.56
C ILE A 871 -7.62 -69.39 12.48
N VAL A 872 -6.75 -68.59 13.07
CA VAL A 872 -5.72 -69.00 14.02
C VAL A 872 -5.98 -68.33 15.36
N LEU A 873 -5.74 -69.07 16.45
CA LEU A 873 -5.80 -68.54 17.80
C LEU A 873 -4.39 -68.14 18.25
N ASP A 874 -4.23 -66.88 18.66
CA ASP A 874 -3.03 -66.41 19.35
C ASP A 874 -3.32 -66.33 20.85
N VAL A 875 -2.69 -67.21 21.61
CA VAL A 875 -2.85 -67.32 23.07
C VAL A 875 -1.73 -66.63 23.83
N SER A 876 -0.83 -65.91 23.15
CA SER A 876 0.31 -65.26 23.79
C SER A 876 -0.08 -64.18 24.80
N GLY A 877 -1.29 -63.60 24.67
CA GLY A 877 -1.88 -62.66 25.63
C GLY A 877 -2.57 -63.31 26.83
N PHE A 878 -2.69 -64.64 26.89
CA PHE A 878 -3.34 -65.34 27.99
C PHE A 878 -2.36 -65.53 29.16
N ALA A 879 -2.45 -64.67 30.18
CA ALA A 879 -1.40 -64.52 31.19
C ALA A 879 -1.26 -65.69 32.17
N ASN A 880 -2.23 -66.61 32.25
CA ASN A 880 -2.15 -67.76 33.15
C ASN A 880 -1.16 -68.80 32.59
N ASP A 881 -0.03 -68.97 33.29
CA ASP A 881 1.03 -69.91 32.93
C ASP A 881 0.56 -71.38 32.98
N HIS A 882 1.27 -72.25 32.24
CA HIS A 882 1.12 -73.71 32.26
C HIS A 882 -0.26 -74.25 31.83
N LEU A 883 -0.68 -73.97 30.59
CA LEU A 883 -1.91 -74.53 30.02
C LEU A 883 -1.79 -76.06 29.78
N SER A 884 -2.46 -76.88 30.60
CA SER A 884 -2.51 -78.34 30.41
C SER A 884 -3.50 -78.80 29.31
N GLY A 885 -4.41 -77.91 28.91
CA GLY A 885 -5.35 -78.06 27.81
C GLY A 885 -5.03 -77.23 26.57
N THR A 886 -5.92 -77.28 25.57
CA THR A 886 -5.81 -76.56 24.31
C THR A 886 -7.03 -75.69 24.05
N PHE A 887 -6.79 -74.48 23.53
CA PHE A 887 -7.84 -73.62 22.99
C PHE A 887 -8.25 -74.08 21.59
N SER A 888 -9.55 -74.08 21.32
CA SER A 888 -10.15 -74.37 20.02
C SER A 888 -11.42 -73.55 19.81
N LEU A 889 -11.90 -73.51 18.57
CA LEU A 889 -13.15 -72.85 18.20
C LEU A 889 -14.23 -73.90 17.91
N ILE A 890 -15.41 -73.71 18.50
CA ILE A 890 -16.61 -74.48 18.21
C ILE A 890 -17.68 -73.53 17.69
N GLN A 891 -18.13 -73.75 16.46
CA GLN A 891 -19.28 -73.06 15.91
C GLN A 891 -20.57 -73.80 16.32
N ASP A 892 -21.49 -73.09 16.96
CA ASP A 892 -22.83 -73.58 17.33
C ASP A 892 -23.89 -72.73 16.64
N GLU A 893 -24.35 -73.18 15.46
CA GLU A 893 -25.26 -72.47 14.55
C GLU A 893 -24.86 -71.01 14.26
N LYS A 894 -25.22 -70.12 15.18
CA LYS A 894 -25.07 -68.66 15.12
C LYS A 894 -23.97 -68.10 16.01
N ASP A 895 -23.40 -68.91 16.88
CA ASP A 895 -22.38 -68.50 17.84
C ASP A 895 -21.03 -69.14 17.51
N LEU A 896 -19.96 -68.38 17.73
CA LEU A 896 -18.59 -68.89 17.73
C LEU A 896 -18.11 -68.89 19.18
N ASN A 897 -17.81 -70.09 19.68
CA ASN A 897 -17.38 -70.32 21.05
C ASN A 897 -15.88 -70.62 21.08
N LEU A 898 -15.14 -69.87 21.90
CA LEU A 898 -13.78 -70.20 22.29
C LEU A 898 -13.84 -71.22 23.43
N VAL A 899 -13.25 -72.39 23.22
CA VAL A 899 -13.32 -73.50 24.19
C VAL A 899 -11.90 -73.87 24.62
N TYR A 900 -11.68 -73.90 25.92
CA TYR A 900 -10.49 -74.49 26.51
C TYR A 900 -10.82 -75.92 26.94
N THR A 901 -10.13 -76.90 26.37
CA THR A 901 -10.36 -78.32 26.64
C THR A 901 -9.12 -78.96 27.23
N VAL A 902 -9.30 -79.62 28.37
CA VAL A 902 -8.26 -80.41 29.02
C VAL A 902 -8.41 -81.86 28.54
N PRO A 903 -7.35 -82.48 27.99
CA PRO A 903 -7.40 -83.88 27.60
C PRO A 903 -7.88 -84.73 28.78
N GLU A 904 -8.90 -85.57 28.57
CA GLU A 904 -9.24 -86.55 29.59
C GLU A 904 -7.97 -87.35 29.93
N PRO A 905 -7.65 -87.56 31.22
CA PRO A 905 -6.49 -88.37 31.57
C PRO A 905 -6.66 -89.70 30.85
N SER A 906 -5.68 -90.03 30.00
CA SER A 906 -5.75 -91.22 29.15
C SER A 906 -6.28 -92.38 29.98
N SER A 907 -7.25 -93.12 29.44
CA SER A 907 -7.91 -94.24 30.12
C SER A 907 -6.93 -95.32 30.63
N TRP A 908 -5.65 -95.24 30.26
CA TRP A 908 -4.54 -95.99 30.83
C TRP A 908 -4.20 -95.64 32.30
N ILE A 909 -4.40 -94.39 32.76
CA ILE A 909 -4.09 -93.97 34.13
C ILE A 909 -5.22 -94.33 35.11
N MET A 910 -6.49 -94.28 34.66
CA MET A 910 -7.63 -94.73 35.47
C MET A 910 -7.72 -96.27 35.57
N LEU A 911 -7.10 -97.01 34.65
CA LEU A 911 -6.98 -98.48 34.75
C LEU A 911 -5.88 -98.97 35.71
N LEU A 912 -4.99 -98.09 36.18
CA LEU A 912 -3.90 -98.43 37.11
C LEU A 912 -4.23 -98.22 38.60
N LEU A 913 -5.36 -97.56 38.93
CA LEU A 913 -5.86 -97.42 40.30
C LEU A 913 -7.05 -98.36 40.62
N GLY A 914 -7.65 -99.01 39.63
CA GLY A 914 -8.78 -99.95 39.79
C GLY A 914 -8.43 -101.44 39.85
N ALA A 915 -7.15 -101.83 39.64
CA ALA A 915 -6.75 -103.23 39.42
C ALA A 915 -5.64 -103.73 40.37
N LEU A 916 -5.64 -103.31 41.64
CA LEU A 916 -4.82 -103.90 42.72
C LEU A 916 -5.69 -104.22 43.94
N GLY A 917 -6.60 -105.18 43.76
CA GLY A 917 -7.42 -105.76 44.83
C GLY A 917 -7.91 -107.15 44.46
N LEU A 918 -7.09 -108.17 44.79
CA LEU A 918 -7.38 -109.62 44.82
C LEU A 918 -7.33 -110.32 43.43
N ALA A 919 -6.58 -111.40 43.17
CA ALA A 919 -5.84 -112.33 44.01
C ALA A 919 -4.73 -113.06 43.21
N LEU A 920 -3.60 -113.35 43.88
CA LEU A 920 -2.50 -114.22 43.40
C LEU A 920 -2.87 -115.71 43.53
N PRO A 921 -2.43 -116.57 42.59
CA PRO A 921 -2.44 -118.03 42.74
C PRO A 921 -1.11 -118.56 43.32
N LEU A 922 -1.18 -119.61 44.13
CA LEU A 922 -0.04 -120.49 44.43
C LEU A 922 0.08 -121.50 43.25
N TRP A 923 1.27 -121.86 42.76
CA TRP A 923 2.09 -122.86 43.45
C TRP A 923 3.53 -122.97 42.92
N ARG A 924 4.45 -122.96 43.90
CA ARG A 924 5.77 -123.65 44.02
C ARG A 924 6.84 -123.48 42.93
N THR A 925 8.05 -123.14 43.39
CA THR A 925 9.12 -124.12 43.69
C THR A 925 10.30 -123.45 44.43
N ARG A 926 11.22 -124.28 44.95
CA ARG A 926 12.01 -124.09 46.17
C ARG A 926 13.48 -123.70 45.87
N ASN A 927 13.99 -122.83 46.74
CA ASN A 927 15.35 -122.71 47.29
C ASN A 927 16.53 -122.08 46.51
N GLN A 928 17.02 -121.01 47.17
CA GLN A 928 18.40 -120.70 47.60
C GLN A 928 19.38 -120.17 46.53
N THR A 929 19.56 -118.85 46.46
CA THR A 929 20.57 -118.00 47.15
C THR A 929 22.00 -118.15 46.63
N ALA A 930 22.51 -117.12 45.95
CA ALA A 930 23.62 -116.28 46.42
C ALA A 930 23.98 -115.15 45.43
N ALA A 931 24.07 -113.95 46.00
CA ALA A 931 25.03 -112.86 45.75
C ALA A 931 25.32 -112.34 44.32
N GLY A 932 24.97 -111.06 44.13
CA GLY A 932 25.99 -110.00 44.01
C GLY A 932 26.37 -109.52 42.61
N GLY A 933 26.29 -108.19 42.41
CA GLY A 933 27.02 -107.45 41.37
C GLY A 933 26.14 -106.58 40.47
N SER A 934 26.02 -105.31 40.83
CA SER A 934 25.19 -104.28 40.18
C SER A 934 25.54 -103.98 38.72
N ASN A 935 24.52 -103.79 37.87
CA ASN A 935 24.55 -102.78 36.78
C ASN A 935 23.19 -102.58 36.07
N LYS A 936 23.03 -101.35 35.53
CA LYS A 936 22.18 -100.87 34.40
C LYS A 936 20.74 -100.40 34.69
N ARG A 937 20.44 -99.12 34.39
CA ARG A 937 19.92 -98.51 33.11
C ARG A 937 18.49 -99.01 32.81
N LEU A 938 17.45 -98.22 32.58
CA LEU A 938 17.25 -96.88 32.01
C LEU A 938 16.16 -96.11 32.78
N SER A 939 16.30 -94.78 32.86
CA SER A 939 15.41 -93.81 32.19
C SER A 939 16.27 -92.68 31.69
#